data_AF-A0A2V5UCY2-F1
#
_entry.id   AF-A0A2V5UCY2-F1
#
_cell.length_a   1.000
_cell.length_b   1.000
_cell.length_c   1.000
_cell.angle_alpha   90.00
_cell.angle_beta   90.00
_cell.angle_gamma   90.00
#
_symmetry.space_group_name_H-M   'P 1'
#
loop_
_entity.id
_entity.type
_entity.pdbx_description
1 polymer ?
#
loop_
_entity_poly.entity_id
_entity_poly.type
_entity_poly.pdbx_seq_one_letter_code
_entity_poly.pdbx_strand_id
1 'polypeptide(L)'
;MCKIALIPNQVSAKVPVIPDHEVLRVIGRGAYGEIWLARTLTGALRAVKIVYRSTFESERAFRREFEGMSSFEPISRAHAGFIDILHVGRTSDYLYYIMELADDHLAGRNIDIVHYEPRTLKSELERQKHLSASESIRLGVSLTEALQALHEHELIHRDIKPSNIIFIDGKPKLADIGLVAATGQRSFVGTEGYVPPEGPGTPQADIFSLGKVIYEISTGKDRLDFPEIDSRLSARPDREALLRLNDVLLKACANDPRKRYASAAQMRDDLAALTRGERPPREKSRVKFAVAAFSILLIAAIVFSIRSRLPAPATTDLNLQTIIRTDPPGALVLLDDHAKKSPATFNELEPRKYKLRAMNPGYDPIETSVDLGSGKSVEPPVFHLARSKGALDVESDPPGAQFTLRSEDGRISRAGVAPQKIADLPTGKYGLIAKRGDWEMRDGVEIQRGETARKSFAFVNGPVSISSEPPGAQIFIDGIPRGRTPLRIDLPAHPHELIAQLDGWPAERQALAVEGQHENSTHFVFANGSVKITSAPGGATVLADGRTLGQTPLGIEGVKPGDVTYELQLAGYKPASVSGSVKPQQQTFLAMRLEKSVGPAPGQPFTNSLGMKFVPLGDIQISVWETRVQDYEAFCRATGRHYEPADFHQTATDPAVKVSWFDAMAFCKWLTEKEHDENLIEERQAYRLPT
;
A
#
# COMPACT_ATOMS: atom_id res chain seq x y z
N MET A 1 13.11 -30.23 45.71
CA MET A 1 11.91 -29.40 45.47
C MET A 1 12.39 -28.02 45.04
N CYS A 2 12.17 -27.63 43.78
CA CYS A 2 12.23 -26.24 43.34
C CYS A 2 11.38 -26.13 42.07
N LYS A 3 10.56 -25.08 42.01
CA LYS A 3 9.50 -24.86 41.01
C LYS A 3 10.06 -24.14 39.79
N ILE A 4 9.51 -24.48 38.62
CA ILE A 4 9.70 -23.79 37.34
C ILE A 4 8.38 -23.12 37.00
N ALA A 5 8.43 -21.83 36.65
CA ALA A 5 7.32 -21.10 36.04
C ALA A 5 7.52 -21.05 34.52
N LEU A 6 6.45 -21.31 33.77
CA LEU A 6 6.43 -21.30 32.31
C LEU A 6 6.24 -19.86 31.81
N ILE A 7 7.09 -19.44 30.87
CA ILE A 7 6.85 -18.29 30.00
C ILE A 7 6.30 -18.83 28.66
N PRO A 8 5.17 -18.33 28.14
CA PRO A 8 4.69 -18.70 26.82
C PRO A 8 5.61 -18.15 25.73
N ASN A 9 6.16 -19.03 24.89
CA ASN A 9 6.87 -18.65 23.67
C ASN A 9 5.90 -17.99 22.68
N GLN A 10 6.06 -16.70 22.43
CA GLN A 10 5.59 -16.05 21.21
C GLN A 10 6.79 -15.66 20.34
N VAL A 11 6.81 -16.26 19.14
CA VAL A 11 7.44 -15.82 17.88
C VAL A 11 8.85 -15.21 18.00
N SER A 12 9.88 -16.06 17.86
CA SER A 12 11.25 -15.61 17.60
C SER A 12 11.37 -15.07 16.17
N ALA A 13 11.15 -13.77 16.00
CA ALA A 13 12.01 -13.01 15.11
C ALA A 13 13.36 -12.91 15.81
N LYS A 14 14.46 -13.31 15.16
CA LYS A 14 15.81 -13.13 15.73
C LYS A 14 15.96 -11.67 16.17
N VAL A 15 16.30 -11.43 17.44
CA VAL A 15 16.57 -10.09 17.95
C VAL A 15 17.67 -9.45 17.08
N PRO A 16 17.46 -8.25 16.51
CA PRO A 16 18.45 -7.62 15.66
C PRO A 16 19.71 -7.30 16.47
N VAL A 17 20.87 -7.47 15.83
CA VAL A 17 22.18 -7.22 16.45
C VAL A 17 22.62 -5.83 16.04
N ILE A 18 22.72 -4.92 17.01
CA ILE A 18 23.11 -3.53 16.80
C ILE A 18 24.44 -3.32 17.53
N PRO A 19 25.53 -2.96 16.83
CA PRO A 19 26.84 -2.73 17.46
C PRO A 19 26.73 -1.74 18.61
N ASP A 20 27.38 -2.05 19.74
CA ASP A 20 27.42 -1.22 20.97
C ASP A 20 26.06 -0.90 21.62
N HIS A 21 25.00 -1.64 21.27
CA HIS A 21 23.65 -1.46 21.80
C HIS A 21 23.04 -2.79 22.25
N GLU A 22 22.50 -2.81 23.46
CA GLU A 22 21.64 -3.87 23.97
C GLU A 22 20.21 -3.63 23.48
N VAL A 23 19.71 -4.46 22.58
CA VAL A 23 18.32 -4.37 22.09
C VAL A 23 17.37 -5.00 23.09
N LEU A 24 16.42 -4.22 23.61
CA LEU A 24 15.58 -4.61 24.75
C LEU A 24 14.22 -5.15 24.32
N ARG A 25 13.41 -4.35 23.61
CA ARG A 25 12.05 -4.75 23.19
C ARG A 25 11.56 -3.94 22.01
N VAL A 26 10.58 -4.47 21.26
CA VAL A 26 9.85 -3.71 20.25
C VAL A 26 8.93 -2.69 20.94
N ILE A 27 9.00 -1.43 20.50
CA ILE A 27 8.17 -0.30 20.98
C ILE A 27 7.29 0.28 19.87
N GLY A 28 7.47 -0.15 18.62
CA GLY A 28 6.61 0.24 17.49
C GLY A 28 6.74 -0.73 16.32
N ARG A 29 5.67 -0.87 15.53
CA ARG A 29 5.65 -1.66 14.29
C ARG A 29 5.06 -0.79 13.18
N GLY A 30 5.76 -0.66 12.06
CA GLY A 30 5.34 0.09 10.89
C GLY A 30 5.27 -0.77 9.63
N ALA A 31 4.86 -0.17 8.51
CA ALA A 31 4.72 -0.87 7.23
C ALA A 31 6.04 -1.47 6.70
N TYR A 32 7.17 -0.84 7.01
CA TYR A 32 8.49 -1.21 6.48
C TYR A 32 9.40 -1.89 7.52
N GLY A 33 8.95 -2.06 8.78
CA GLY A 33 9.76 -2.71 9.82
C GLY A 33 9.37 -2.36 11.25
N GLU A 34 10.32 -2.47 12.18
CA GLU A 34 10.09 -2.40 13.62
C GLU A 34 10.94 -1.30 14.26
N ILE A 35 10.42 -0.70 15.34
CA ILE A 35 11.16 0.21 16.20
C ILE A 35 11.42 -0.50 17.52
N TRP A 36 12.69 -0.59 17.88
CA TRP A 36 13.17 -1.25 19.08
C TRP A 36 13.69 -0.23 20.09
N LEU A 37 13.39 -0.45 21.36
CA LEU A 37 14.07 0.21 22.47
C LEU A 37 15.42 -0.48 22.66
N ALA A 38 16.49 0.30 22.69
CA ALA A 38 17.83 -0.18 22.94
C ALA A 38 18.52 0.65 24.02
N ARG A 39 19.52 0.04 24.67
CA ARG A 39 20.38 0.68 25.66
C ARG A 39 21.81 0.71 25.12
N THR A 40 22.41 1.89 25.10
CA THR A 40 23.84 2.05 24.80
C THR A 40 24.70 1.46 25.92
N LEU A 41 26.00 1.21 25.65
CA LEU A 41 26.96 0.81 26.68
C LEU A 41 27.06 1.79 27.87
N THR A 42 26.78 3.08 27.66
CA THR A 42 26.78 4.10 28.72
C THR A 42 25.48 4.13 29.52
N GLY A 43 24.51 3.28 29.19
CA GLY A 43 23.22 3.19 29.87
C GLY A 43 22.13 4.09 29.31
N ALA A 44 22.43 4.98 28.34
CA ALA A 44 21.43 5.83 27.70
C ALA A 44 20.48 5.00 26.83
N LEU A 45 19.19 5.28 26.92
CA LEU A 45 18.16 4.64 26.11
C LEU A 45 17.99 5.34 24.76
N ARG A 46 17.80 4.54 23.70
CA ARG A 46 17.64 4.99 22.31
C ARG A 46 16.53 4.20 21.64
N ALA A 47 15.93 4.79 20.60
CA ALA A 47 15.11 4.05 19.67
C ALA A 47 15.98 3.60 18.47
N VAL A 48 15.72 2.40 17.97
CA VAL A 48 16.39 1.83 16.80
C VAL A 48 15.34 1.38 15.82
N LYS A 49 15.29 2.01 14.65
CA LYS A 49 14.40 1.57 13.58
C LYS A 49 15.12 0.56 12.70
N ILE A 50 14.48 -0.58 12.48
CA ILE A 50 14.93 -1.68 11.63
C ILE A 50 14.05 -1.70 10.39
N VAL A 51 14.66 -1.75 9.21
CA VAL A 51 13.95 -1.92 7.94
C VAL A 51 14.55 -3.12 7.23
N TYR A 52 13.75 -4.16 7.04
CA TYR A 52 14.22 -5.46 6.59
C TYR A 52 14.52 -5.47 5.09
N ARG A 53 15.58 -6.16 4.68
CA ARG A 53 15.94 -6.32 3.26
C ARG A 53 14.80 -6.94 2.45
N SER A 54 14.01 -7.82 3.06
CA SER A 54 12.87 -8.49 2.45
C SER A 54 11.71 -7.56 2.07
N THR A 55 11.64 -6.33 2.61
CA THR A 55 10.61 -5.36 2.24
C THR A 55 10.91 -4.60 0.94
N PHE A 56 12.06 -4.88 0.30
CA PHE A 56 12.48 -4.25 -0.94
C PHE A 56 12.49 -5.24 -2.10
N GLU A 57 11.91 -4.83 -3.22
CA GLU A 57 11.86 -5.60 -4.47
C GLU A 57 13.25 -5.88 -5.07
N SER A 58 14.24 -5.02 -4.78
CA SER A 58 15.60 -5.16 -5.32
C SER A 58 16.69 -4.64 -4.39
N GLU A 59 17.90 -5.15 -4.58
CA GLU A 59 19.11 -4.69 -3.88
C GLU A 59 19.43 -3.21 -4.16
N ARG A 60 19.06 -2.73 -5.35
CA ARG A 60 19.25 -1.34 -5.74
C ARG A 60 18.33 -0.42 -4.95
N ALA A 61 17.07 -0.82 -4.72
CA ALA A 61 16.13 -0.06 -3.90
C ALA A 61 16.59 0.00 -2.44
N PHE A 62 16.99 -1.15 -1.88
CA PHE A 62 17.51 -1.24 -0.52
C PHE A 62 18.75 -0.36 -0.28
N ARG A 63 19.70 -0.37 -1.22
CA ARG A 63 20.89 0.48 -1.14
C ARG A 63 20.58 1.97 -1.26
N ARG A 64 19.69 2.35 -2.18
CA ARG A 64 19.24 3.75 -2.33
C ARG A 64 18.61 4.28 -1.06
N GLU A 65 17.82 3.46 -0.37
CA GLU A 65 17.23 3.81 0.91
C GLU A 65 18.31 4.08 1.97
N PHE A 66 19.29 3.19 2.08
CA PHE A 66 20.42 3.36 2.99
C PHE A 66 21.24 4.63 2.68
N GLU A 67 21.52 4.91 1.41
CA GLU A 67 22.22 6.12 0.96
C GLU A 67 21.42 7.39 1.29
N GLY A 68 20.10 7.36 1.09
CA GLY A 68 19.19 8.45 1.44
C GLY A 68 19.21 8.75 2.94
N MET A 69 19.06 7.72 3.77
CA MET A 69 19.12 7.86 5.24
C MET A 69 20.49 8.35 5.72
N SER A 70 21.57 7.84 5.14
CA SER A 70 22.93 8.27 5.48
C SER A 70 23.18 9.73 5.10
N SER A 71 22.60 10.19 3.99
CA SER A 71 22.68 11.60 3.56
C SER A 71 21.83 12.52 4.43
N PHE A 72 20.75 12.01 5.02
CA PHE A 72 19.87 12.77 5.91
C PHE A 72 20.37 12.82 7.36
N GLU A 73 21.16 11.84 7.82
CA GLU A 73 21.76 11.81 9.16
C GLU A 73 22.33 13.16 9.64
N PRO A 74 23.16 13.88 8.85
CA PRO A 74 23.73 15.15 9.32
C PRO A 74 22.68 16.28 9.34
N ILE A 75 21.71 16.23 8.43
CA ILE A 75 20.61 17.21 8.32
C ILE A 75 19.63 17.06 9.48
N SER A 76 19.42 15.82 9.95
CA SER A 76 18.51 15.51 11.06
C SER A 76 18.85 16.28 12.35
N ARG A 77 20.13 16.63 12.55
CA ARG A 77 20.60 17.38 13.73
C ARG A 77 20.66 18.89 13.51
N ALA A 78 20.40 19.36 12.30
CA ALA A 78 20.51 20.77 11.94
C ALA A 78 19.33 21.61 12.47
N HIS A 79 18.23 20.98 12.88
CA HIS A 79 17.04 21.69 13.34
C HIS A 79 16.35 20.97 14.51
N ALA A 80 15.98 21.72 15.55
CA ALA A 80 15.39 21.18 16.78
C ALA A 80 14.02 20.50 16.60
N GLY A 81 13.35 20.75 15.47
CA GLY A 81 12.08 20.13 15.10
C GLY A 81 12.20 18.76 14.42
N PHE A 82 13.41 18.26 14.20
CA PHE A 82 13.66 16.92 13.69
C PHE A 82 14.05 15.96 14.81
N ILE A 83 13.72 14.68 14.65
CA ILE A 83 14.33 13.64 15.46
C ILE A 83 15.79 13.49 15.08
N ASP A 84 16.69 13.51 16.06
CA ASP A 84 18.11 13.35 15.76
C ASP A 84 18.38 11.89 15.40
N ILE A 85 18.90 11.67 14.18
CA ILE A 85 19.47 10.40 13.78
C ILE A 85 20.93 10.40 14.22
N LEU A 86 21.30 9.47 15.08
CA LEU A 86 22.62 9.39 15.70
C LEU A 86 23.58 8.51 14.92
N HIS A 87 23.05 7.49 14.25
CA HIS A 87 23.83 6.56 13.46
C HIS A 87 22.96 5.84 12.45
N VAL A 88 23.49 5.56 11.26
CA VAL A 88 22.85 4.75 10.22
C VAL A 88 23.80 3.60 9.89
N GLY A 89 23.30 2.38 9.93
CA GLY A 89 24.05 1.16 9.66
C GLY A 89 23.25 0.16 8.83
N ARG A 90 23.94 -0.87 8.35
CA ARG A 90 23.31 -1.94 7.57
C ARG A 90 23.99 -3.28 7.79
N THR A 91 23.22 -4.33 7.62
CA THR A 91 23.66 -5.73 7.49
C THR A 91 23.24 -6.27 6.12
N SER A 92 23.47 -7.56 5.86
CA SER A 92 22.87 -8.23 4.69
C SER A 92 21.34 -8.31 4.77
N ASP A 93 20.80 -8.29 5.99
CA ASP A 93 19.42 -8.70 6.25
C ASP A 93 18.50 -7.50 6.56
N TYR A 94 19.06 -6.38 6.99
CA TYR A 94 18.31 -5.15 7.32
C TYR A 94 19.21 -3.92 7.35
N LEU A 95 18.62 -2.75 7.11
CA LEU A 95 19.20 -1.47 7.46
C LEU A 95 18.64 -1.02 8.82
N TYR A 96 19.43 -0.26 9.56
CA TYR A 96 19.01 0.26 10.86
C TYR A 96 19.49 1.68 11.05
N TYR A 97 18.76 2.45 11.85
CA TYR A 97 19.22 3.74 12.31
C TYR A 97 18.81 4.00 13.75
N ILE A 98 19.76 4.53 14.51
CA ILE A 98 19.66 4.82 15.94
C ILE A 98 19.25 6.28 16.07
N MET A 99 18.24 6.54 16.90
CA MET A 99 17.63 7.84 17.07
C MET A 99 17.38 8.15 18.55
N GLU A 100 17.06 9.40 18.84
CA GLU A 100 16.57 9.79 20.17
C GLU A 100 15.32 9.00 20.56
N LEU A 101 15.18 8.75 21.86
CA LEU A 101 13.98 8.10 22.39
C LEU A 101 12.92 9.17 22.69
N ALA A 102 11.68 8.92 22.28
CA ALA A 102 10.56 9.79 22.62
C ALA A 102 10.27 9.78 24.12
N ASP A 103 9.67 10.85 24.63
CA ASP A 103 9.05 10.86 25.96
C ASP A 103 8.05 9.70 26.07
N ASP A 104 7.81 9.20 27.27
CA ASP A 104 6.71 8.29 27.55
C ASP A 104 5.36 9.01 27.47
N HIS A 105 4.36 8.34 26.90
CA HIS A 105 3.01 8.90 26.72
C HIS A 105 2.29 9.28 28.02
N LEU A 106 2.65 8.68 29.17
CA LEU A 106 2.07 8.96 30.49
C LEU A 106 3.07 9.57 31.46
N ALA A 107 4.28 9.02 31.52
CA ALA A 107 5.31 9.38 32.48
C ALA A 107 6.27 10.48 31.98
N GLY A 108 6.07 10.96 30.74
CA GLY A 108 6.91 11.99 30.14
C GLY A 108 8.36 11.52 30.07
N ARG A 109 9.28 12.27 30.66
CA ARG A 109 10.72 11.93 30.58
C ARG A 109 11.15 10.75 31.45
N ASN A 110 10.28 10.26 32.32
CA ASN A 110 10.60 9.14 33.18
C ASN A 110 10.27 7.82 32.48
N ILE A 111 11.29 7.11 32.01
CA ILE A 111 11.12 5.92 31.17
C ILE A 111 11.20 4.65 32.03
N ASP A 112 10.08 3.93 32.14
CA ASP A 112 10.06 2.55 32.61
C ASP A 112 10.15 1.59 31.43
N ILE A 113 11.25 0.83 31.33
CA ILE A 113 11.55 0.00 30.14
C ILE A 113 10.45 -1.00 29.81
N VAL A 114 9.78 -1.55 30.84
CA VAL A 114 8.78 -2.60 30.67
C VAL A 114 7.48 -2.04 30.10
N HIS A 115 7.02 -0.90 30.63
CA HIS A 115 5.74 -0.30 30.27
C HIS A 115 5.85 0.91 29.33
N TYR A 116 7.06 1.28 28.91
CA TYR A 116 7.28 2.45 28.07
C TYR A 116 6.51 2.38 26.76
N GLU A 117 5.76 3.43 26.45
CA GLU A 117 5.18 3.64 25.13
C GLU A 117 5.47 5.07 24.65
N PRO A 118 5.88 5.25 23.38
CA PRO A 118 6.32 6.55 22.89
C PRO A 118 5.16 7.54 22.83
N ARG A 119 5.40 8.74 23.37
CA ARG A 119 4.48 9.88 23.26
C ARG A 119 4.48 10.41 21.84
N THR A 120 3.41 10.11 21.13
CA THR A 120 3.11 10.63 19.78
C THR A 120 1.93 11.59 19.86
N LEU A 121 1.73 12.39 18.82
CA LEU A 121 0.52 13.20 18.70
C LEU A 121 -0.73 12.31 18.58
N LYS A 122 -0.59 11.11 18.00
CA LYS A 122 -1.65 10.09 17.98
C LYS A 122 -2.05 9.65 19.41
N SER A 123 -1.09 9.26 20.24
CA SER A 123 -1.39 8.85 21.63
C SER A 123 -1.97 10.00 22.46
N GLU A 124 -1.54 11.23 22.17
CA GLU A 124 -2.11 12.42 22.81
C GLU A 124 -3.58 12.63 22.42
N LEU A 125 -3.93 12.41 21.15
CA LEU A 125 -5.30 12.50 20.66
C LEU A 125 -6.20 11.41 21.25
N GLU A 126 -5.70 10.17 21.34
CA GLU A 126 -6.41 9.06 21.99
C GLU A 126 -6.71 9.36 23.46
N ARG A 127 -5.81 10.08 24.15
CA ARG A 127 -5.96 10.46 25.56
C ARG A 127 -6.89 11.66 25.78
N GLN A 128 -6.74 12.72 25.00
CA GLN A 128 -7.45 13.99 25.22
C GLN A 128 -8.68 14.20 24.31
N LYS A 129 -8.89 13.35 23.31
CA LYS A 129 -9.85 13.49 22.18
C LYS A 129 -9.59 14.69 21.26
N HIS A 130 -9.22 15.84 21.81
CA HIS A 130 -8.79 17.03 21.08
C HIS A 130 -7.90 17.90 21.96
N LEU A 131 -7.13 18.79 21.35
CA LEU A 131 -6.34 19.82 22.00
C LEU A 131 -7.09 21.16 21.98
N SER A 132 -6.68 22.10 22.84
CA SER A 132 -7.16 23.48 22.73
C SER A 132 -6.68 24.12 21.43
N ALA A 133 -7.40 25.12 20.93
CA ALA A 133 -6.99 25.90 19.76
C ALA A 133 -5.60 26.51 19.96
N SER A 134 -5.32 27.04 21.16
CA SER A 134 -4.03 27.63 21.50
C SER A 134 -2.88 26.62 21.47
N GLU A 135 -3.09 25.39 21.95
CA GLU A 135 -2.09 24.31 21.85
C GLU A 135 -1.88 23.88 20.40
N SER A 136 -2.98 23.73 19.65
CA SER A 136 -2.95 23.35 18.24
C SER A 136 -2.19 24.38 17.39
N ILE A 137 -2.38 25.68 17.66
CA ILE A 137 -1.65 26.77 17.01
C ILE A 137 -0.16 26.69 17.34
N ARG A 138 0.22 26.51 18.62
CA ARG A 138 1.64 26.40 19.02
C ARG A 138 2.33 25.21 18.37
N LEU A 139 1.66 24.05 18.34
CA LEU A 139 2.15 22.87 17.62
C LEU A 139 2.32 23.17 16.12
N GLY A 140 1.32 23.81 15.51
CA GLY A 140 1.37 24.21 14.10
C GLY A 140 2.54 25.13 13.78
N VAL A 141 2.83 26.13 14.62
CA VAL A 141 4.01 27.02 14.45
C VAL A 141 5.30 26.20 14.49
N SER A 142 5.49 25.36 15.50
CA SER A 142 6.73 24.58 15.64
C SER A 142 6.92 23.57 14.49
N LEU A 143 5.84 22.93 14.04
CA LEU A 143 5.89 21.97 12.93
C LEU A 143 6.10 22.65 11.58
N THR A 144 5.53 23.84 11.35
CA THR A 144 5.78 24.61 10.12
C THR A 144 7.20 25.16 10.06
N GLU A 145 7.81 25.51 11.20
CA GLU A 145 9.25 25.82 11.28
C GLU A 145 10.11 24.63 10.87
N ALA A 146 9.79 23.43 11.39
CA ALA A 146 10.50 22.20 11.02
C ALA A 146 10.33 21.86 9.52
N LEU A 147 9.11 21.96 8.97
CA LEU A 147 8.88 21.73 7.55
C LEU A 147 9.61 22.72 6.65
N GLN A 148 9.63 24.01 7.03
CA GLN A 148 10.36 25.01 6.27
C GLN A 148 11.86 24.68 6.21
N ALA A 149 12.46 24.31 7.35
CA ALA A 149 13.86 23.89 7.39
C ALA A 149 14.12 22.64 6.53
N LEU A 150 13.16 21.71 6.45
CA LEU A 150 13.27 20.52 5.60
C LEU A 150 13.23 20.90 4.12
N HIS A 151 12.27 21.75 3.74
CA HIS A 151 12.06 22.22 2.38
C HIS A 151 13.22 23.07 1.85
N GLU A 152 13.92 23.79 2.72
CA GLU A 152 15.14 24.54 2.39
C GLU A 152 16.32 23.65 1.97
N HIS A 153 16.31 22.38 2.40
CA HIS A 153 17.27 21.37 1.96
C HIS A 153 16.77 20.60 0.72
N GLU A 154 15.72 21.07 0.06
CA GLU A 154 15.05 20.43 -1.11
C GLU A 154 14.45 19.04 -0.81
N LEU A 155 14.24 18.77 0.48
CA LEU A 155 13.67 17.55 1.02
C LEU A 155 12.19 17.76 1.35
N ILE A 156 11.41 16.68 1.32
CA ILE A 156 9.96 16.69 1.62
C ILE A 156 9.61 15.47 2.45
N HIS A 157 8.71 15.61 3.42
CA HIS A 157 8.41 14.56 4.41
C HIS A 157 7.55 13.42 3.86
N ARG A 158 6.54 13.71 3.04
CA ARG A 158 5.63 12.76 2.34
C ARG A 158 4.65 11.95 3.20
N ASP A 159 4.84 11.82 4.51
CA ASP A 159 3.94 11.05 5.38
C ASP A 159 3.71 11.74 6.73
N ILE A 160 3.31 13.02 6.66
CA ILE A 160 2.96 13.79 7.86
C ILE A 160 1.60 13.30 8.39
N LYS A 161 1.63 12.72 9.59
CA LYS A 161 0.46 12.20 10.31
C LYS A 161 0.71 12.17 11.82
N PRO A 162 -0.32 12.03 12.67
CA PRO A 162 -0.15 12.12 14.12
C PRO A 162 0.80 11.07 14.73
N SER A 163 0.95 9.89 14.13
CA SER A 163 1.89 8.87 14.61
C SER A 163 3.36 9.19 14.30
N ASN A 164 3.62 10.08 13.34
CA ASN A 164 4.96 10.48 12.92
C ASN A 164 5.37 11.83 13.56
N ILE A 165 4.56 12.37 14.46
CA ILE A 165 4.91 13.54 15.28
C ILE A 165 5.08 13.03 16.71
N ILE A 166 6.32 13.04 17.20
CA ILE A 166 6.69 12.56 18.53
C ILE A 166 7.03 13.72 19.45
N PHE A 167 7.06 13.48 20.76
CA PHE A 167 7.50 14.45 21.74
C PHE A 167 8.82 14.02 22.37
N ILE A 168 9.80 14.93 22.40
CA ILE A 168 11.07 14.76 23.11
C ILE A 168 11.28 16.01 23.94
N ASP A 169 11.48 15.84 25.25
CA ASP A 169 11.55 16.97 26.19
C ASP A 169 10.31 17.88 26.11
N GLY A 170 9.14 17.29 25.85
CA GLY A 170 7.87 18.00 25.68
C GLY A 170 7.75 18.83 24.40
N LYS A 171 8.72 18.77 23.48
CA LYS A 171 8.70 19.49 22.20
C LYS A 171 8.29 18.56 21.07
N PRO A 172 7.44 19.01 20.12
CA PRO A 172 7.06 18.21 18.97
C PRO A 172 8.25 18.10 18.00
N LYS A 173 8.52 16.89 17.51
CA LYS A 173 9.53 16.59 16.50
C LYS A 173 8.91 15.74 15.39
N LEU A 174 9.32 16.00 14.16
CA LEU A 174 9.00 15.18 13.00
C LEU A 174 9.86 13.90 13.03
N ALA A 175 9.20 12.76 12.97
CA ALA A 175 9.79 11.43 12.97
C ALA A 175 9.38 10.66 11.71
N ASP A 176 9.97 9.47 11.52
CA ASP A 176 9.77 8.64 10.32
C ASP A 176 10.03 9.38 9.01
N ILE A 177 11.22 10.00 8.98
CA ILE A 177 11.78 10.71 7.81
C ILE A 177 12.29 9.70 6.75
N GLY A 178 12.03 8.39 6.94
CA GLY A 178 12.33 7.28 6.03
C GLY A 178 11.71 7.37 4.64
N LEU A 179 10.86 8.37 4.40
CA LEU A 179 10.21 8.64 3.11
C LEU A 179 10.70 9.94 2.47
N VAL A 180 11.71 10.57 3.07
CA VAL A 180 12.27 11.80 2.55
C VAL A 180 13.12 11.50 1.34
N ALA A 181 12.67 12.08 0.23
CA ALA A 181 13.39 12.01 -1.02
C ALA A 181 13.32 13.38 -1.70
N ALA A 182 14.30 13.61 -2.57
CA ALA A 182 14.41 14.83 -3.33
C ALA A 182 13.08 15.21 -4.00
N THR A 183 12.82 16.52 -4.04
CA THR A 183 11.64 17.09 -4.66
C THR A 183 11.48 16.56 -6.10
N GLY A 184 10.30 16.05 -6.47
CA GLY A 184 10.00 15.58 -7.83
C GLY A 184 10.10 14.05 -8.10
N GLN A 185 10.52 13.23 -7.13
CA GLN A 185 10.44 11.76 -7.29
C GLN A 185 9.01 11.24 -7.06
N ARG A 186 8.45 10.52 -8.04
CA ARG A 186 7.08 9.99 -8.03
C ARG A 186 7.02 8.54 -7.56
N SER A 187 7.04 8.33 -6.25
CA SER A 187 6.59 7.07 -5.62
C SER A 187 5.36 7.39 -4.78
N PHE A 188 4.22 6.77 -5.06
CA PHE A 188 2.97 7.00 -4.33
C PHE A 188 3.07 6.38 -2.93
N VAL A 189 3.65 7.12 -1.99
CA VAL A 189 3.77 6.74 -0.59
C VAL A 189 3.13 7.84 0.25
N GLY A 190 2.09 7.50 1.01
CA GLY A 190 1.40 8.42 1.90
C GLY A 190 0.17 7.78 2.52
N THR A 191 -0.24 8.27 3.69
CA THR A 191 -1.39 7.73 4.44
C THR A 191 -2.71 8.34 3.96
N GLU A 192 -3.70 7.49 3.66
CA GLU A 192 -5.03 7.91 3.19
C GLU A 192 -5.68 8.97 4.11
N GLY A 193 -6.23 10.01 3.49
CA GLY A 193 -6.86 11.14 4.18
C GLY A 193 -5.91 12.29 4.56
N TYR A 194 -4.58 12.07 4.61
CA TYR A 194 -3.58 13.13 4.76
C TYR A 194 -2.94 13.54 3.42
N VAL A 195 -3.01 12.67 2.41
CA VAL A 195 -2.46 12.93 1.06
C VAL A 195 -3.43 13.85 0.27
N PRO A 196 -2.93 14.91 -0.39
CA PRO A 196 -3.77 15.78 -1.21
C PRO A 196 -4.16 15.14 -2.56
N PRO A 197 -5.17 15.67 -3.28
CA PRO A 197 -5.67 15.08 -4.53
C PRO A 197 -4.64 14.94 -5.66
N GLU A 198 -3.65 15.83 -5.71
CA GLU A 198 -2.54 15.77 -6.68
C GLU A 198 -1.45 14.75 -6.31
N GLY A 199 -1.56 14.11 -5.14
CA GLY A 199 -0.59 13.15 -4.62
C GLY A 199 0.51 13.77 -3.74
N PRO A 200 1.32 12.92 -3.08
CA PRO A 200 2.47 13.38 -2.29
C PRO A 200 3.59 13.85 -3.24
N GLY A 201 4.62 14.52 -2.70
CA GLY A 201 5.83 14.80 -3.49
C GLY A 201 6.19 16.28 -3.69
N THR A 202 5.48 17.20 -3.06
CA THR A 202 5.78 18.65 -3.12
C THR A 202 5.75 19.29 -1.72
N PRO A 203 6.46 20.41 -1.49
CA PRO A 203 6.33 21.19 -0.26
C PRO A 203 4.87 21.55 0.09
N GLN A 204 4.06 21.86 -0.93
CA GLN A 204 2.63 22.18 -0.77
C GLN A 204 1.78 20.97 -0.39
N ALA A 205 2.24 19.75 -0.67
CA ALA A 205 1.59 18.52 -0.20
C ALA A 205 1.84 18.31 1.31
N ASP A 206 3.06 18.54 1.80
CA ASP A 206 3.37 18.48 3.24
C ASP A 206 2.55 19.51 4.04
N ILE A 207 2.37 20.72 3.49
CA ILE A 207 1.52 21.77 4.07
C ILE A 207 0.05 21.30 4.19
N PHE A 208 -0.47 20.64 3.16
CA PHE A 208 -1.82 20.08 3.18
C PHE A 208 -1.95 19.00 4.26
N SER A 209 -1.00 18.06 4.33
CA SER A 209 -0.99 16.99 5.32
C SER A 209 -0.93 17.53 6.76
N LEU A 210 -0.08 18.54 7.01
CA LEU A 210 -0.03 19.23 8.30
C LEU A 210 -1.36 19.95 8.62
N GLY A 211 -2.00 20.56 7.62
CA GLY A 211 -3.32 21.17 7.79
C GLY A 211 -4.38 20.16 8.25
N LYS A 212 -4.36 18.95 7.69
CA LYS A 212 -5.23 17.83 8.11
C LYS A 212 -4.93 17.38 9.55
N VAL A 213 -3.66 17.27 9.93
CA VAL A 213 -3.24 16.95 11.31
C VAL A 213 -3.75 18.02 12.28
N ILE A 214 -3.53 19.30 11.99
CA ILE A 214 -3.97 20.39 12.88
C ILE A 214 -5.50 20.43 12.99
N TYR A 215 -6.22 20.14 11.91
CA TYR A 215 -7.68 19.99 11.94
C TYR A 215 -8.12 18.88 12.90
N GLU A 216 -7.56 17.68 12.73
CA GLU A 216 -7.90 16.51 13.54
C GLU A 216 -7.62 16.75 15.03
N ILE A 217 -6.45 17.30 15.38
CA ILE A 217 -6.13 17.54 16.79
C ILE A 217 -6.93 18.70 17.40
N SER A 218 -7.29 19.72 16.62
CA SER A 218 -8.01 20.88 17.15
C SER A 218 -9.51 20.62 17.28
N THR A 219 -10.07 19.77 16.42
CA THR A 219 -11.52 19.47 16.38
C THR A 219 -11.88 18.14 17.04
N GLY A 220 -10.97 17.17 17.06
CA GLY A 220 -11.22 15.79 17.46
C GLY A 220 -12.02 14.97 16.43
N LYS A 221 -12.20 15.49 15.21
CA LYS A 221 -12.87 14.81 14.09
C LYS A 221 -11.89 14.06 13.21
N ASP A 222 -12.41 13.11 12.44
CA ASP A 222 -11.59 12.43 11.44
C ASP A 222 -11.20 13.40 10.32
N ARG A 223 -9.95 13.30 9.86
CA ARG A 223 -9.38 14.11 8.76
C ARG A 223 -10.23 14.09 7.46
N LEU A 224 -11.02 13.05 7.24
CA LEU A 224 -11.93 12.92 6.09
C LEU A 224 -13.18 13.82 6.21
N ASP A 225 -13.54 14.23 7.43
CA ASP A 225 -14.69 15.11 7.69
C ASP A 225 -14.39 16.60 7.43
N PHE A 226 -13.13 16.94 7.14
CA PHE A 226 -12.74 18.31 6.80
C PHE A 226 -13.54 18.83 5.58
N PRO A 227 -14.05 20.08 5.59
CA PRO A 227 -13.80 21.15 6.56
C PRO A 227 -14.91 21.31 7.63
N GLU A 228 -15.63 20.24 7.97
CA GLU A 228 -16.76 20.34 8.89
C GLU A 228 -16.29 20.75 10.30
N ILE A 229 -16.99 21.70 10.91
CA ILE A 229 -16.76 22.08 12.32
C ILE A 229 -18.05 21.78 13.08
N ASP A 230 -17.98 21.01 14.17
CA ASP A 230 -19.14 20.47 14.89
C ASP A 230 -20.14 21.56 15.34
N SER A 231 -21.43 21.30 15.20
CA SER A 231 -22.53 22.07 15.83
C SER A 231 -22.39 22.26 17.36
N ARG A 232 -21.65 21.39 18.07
CA ARG A 232 -21.32 21.53 19.52
C ARG A 232 -20.25 22.59 19.83
N LEU A 233 -19.66 23.22 18.81
CA LEU A 233 -18.76 24.39 18.92
C LEU A 233 -19.25 25.46 19.89
N SER A 234 -20.57 25.64 19.99
CA SER A 234 -21.24 26.62 20.85
C SER A 234 -20.83 26.53 22.33
N ALA A 235 -20.43 25.33 22.79
CA ALA A 235 -20.08 25.07 24.18
C ALA A 235 -18.57 25.12 24.49
N ARG A 236 -17.70 25.26 23.46
CA ARG A 236 -16.24 25.30 23.67
C ARG A 236 -15.78 26.71 24.08
N PRO A 237 -14.98 26.84 25.16
CA PRO A 237 -14.48 28.13 25.62
C PRO A 237 -13.52 28.80 24.63
N ASP A 238 -12.86 28.02 23.77
CA ASP A 238 -11.87 28.47 22.77
C ASP A 238 -12.44 28.59 21.34
N ARG A 239 -13.77 28.62 21.18
CA ARG A 239 -14.46 28.63 19.87
C ARG A 239 -13.94 29.70 18.91
N GLU A 240 -13.71 30.93 19.38
CA GLU A 240 -13.26 32.01 18.50
C GLU A 240 -11.86 31.74 17.95
N ALA A 241 -10.94 31.26 18.78
CA ALA A 241 -9.60 30.88 18.35
C ALA A 241 -9.64 29.72 17.36
N LEU A 242 -10.53 28.73 17.59
CA LEU A 242 -10.72 27.61 16.68
C LEU A 242 -11.26 28.02 15.30
N LEU A 243 -12.20 28.98 15.25
CA LEU A 243 -12.69 29.52 13.97
C LEU A 243 -11.60 30.27 13.20
N ARG A 244 -10.76 31.05 13.89
CA ARG A 244 -9.63 31.74 13.27
C ARG A 244 -8.56 30.75 12.78
N LEU A 245 -8.31 29.69 13.54
CA LEU A 245 -7.45 28.59 13.11
C LEU A 245 -8.02 27.92 11.85
N ASN A 246 -9.33 27.69 11.80
CA ASN A 246 -9.96 27.07 10.65
C ASN A 246 -9.78 27.88 9.35
N ASP A 247 -9.75 29.22 9.40
CA ASP A 247 -9.44 30.05 8.22
C ASP A 247 -8.05 29.71 7.64
N VAL A 248 -7.05 29.48 8.50
CA VAL A 248 -5.71 29.04 8.10
C VAL A 248 -5.75 27.63 7.51
N LEU A 249 -6.50 26.71 8.13
CA LEU A 249 -6.60 25.31 7.68
C LEU A 249 -7.34 25.19 6.34
N LEU A 250 -8.36 26.01 6.09
CA LEU A 250 -9.05 26.09 4.80
C LEU A 250 -8.10 26.46 3.66
N LYS A 251 -7.15 27.37 3.91
CA LYS A 251 -6.12 27.72 2.94
C LYS A 251 -5.08 26.61 2.80
N ALA A 252 -4.59 26.04 3.90
CA ALA A 252 -3.61 24.95 3.88
C ALA A 252 -4.13 23.70 3.13
N CYS A 253 -5.41 23.37 3.31
CA CYS A 253 -6.05 22.18 2.75
C CYS A 253 -6.85 22.44 1.46
N ALA A 254 -6.59 23.53 0.74
CA ALA A 254 -7.30 23.81 -0.51
C ALA A 254 -6.97 22.77 -1.59
N ASN A 255 -7.97 22.12 -2.21
CA ASN A 255 -7.70 21.06 -3.21
C ASN A 255 -6.86 21.53 -4.40
N ASP A 256 -6.97 22.80 -4.80
CA ASP A 256 -6.09 23.40 -5.81
C ASP A 256 -4.80 23.91 -5.14
N PRO A 257 -3.61 23.36 -5.46
CA PRO A 257 -2.34 23.77 -4.84
C PRO A 257 -2.04 25.26 -5.01
N ARG A 258 -2.53 25.89 -6.09
CA ARG A 258 -2.34 27.34 -6.35
C ARG A 258 -3.08 28.23 -5.35
N LYS A 259 -4.06 27.67 -4.62
CA LYS A 259 -4.82 28.35 -3.57
C LYS A 259 -4.26 28.08 -2.17
N ARG A 260 -3.25 27.20 -2.03
CA ARG A 260 -2.57 26.91 -0.77
C ARG A 260 -1.48 27.92 -0.48
N TYR A 261 -0.90 27.83 0.72
CA TYR A 261 0.35 28.51 1.03
C TYR A 261 1.45 28.07 0.07
N ALA A 262 2.23 29.04 -0.42
CA ALA A 262 3.34 28.74 -1.32
C ALA A 262 4.51 28.06 -0.60
N SER A 263 4.67 28.31 0.71
CA SER A 263 5.71 27.73 1.57
C SER A 263 5.22 27.52 3.00
N ALA A 264 5.92 26.65 3.75
CA ALA A 264 5.63 26.40 5.16
C ALA A 264 5.85 27.66 6.01
N ALA A 265 6.83 28.50 5.67
CA ALA A 265 7.03 29.82 6.28
C ALA A 265 5.78 30.73 6.20
N GLN A 266 5.07 30.76 5.07
CA GLN A 266 3.85 31.57 4.96
C GLN A 266 2.73 31.07 5.89
N MET A 267 2.58 29.74 6.01
CA MET A 267 1.61 29.14 6.94
C MET A 267 2.01 29.42 8.40
N ARG A 268 3.30 29.32 8.73
CA ARG A 268 3.84 29.64 10.05
C ARG A 268 3.51 31.07 10.45
N ASP A 269 3.70 32.04 9.55
CA ASP A 269 3.48 33.45 9.85
C ASP A 269 2.00 33.74 10.16
N ASP A 270 1.07 33.13 9.41
CA ASP A 270 -0.37 33.22 9.68
C ASP A 270 -0.75 32.53 11.00
N LEU A 271 -0.17 31.36 11.33
CA LEU A 271 -0.37 30.70 12.63
C LEU A 271 0.21 31.52 13.80
N ALA A 272 1.39 32.11 13.62
CA ALA A 272 2.04 32.95 14.63
C ALA A 272 1.25 34.24 14.89
N ALA A 273 0.58 34.80 13.87
CA ALA A 273 -0.34 35.92 14.02
C ALA A 273 -1.54 35.55 14.91
N LEU A 274 -2.07 34.32 14.79
CA LEU A 274 -3.14 33.85 15.67
C LEU A 274 -2.72 33.77 17.13
N THR A 275 -1.45 33.42 17.42
CA THR A 275 -0.90 33.42 18.79
C THR A 275 -0.91 34.81 19.42
N ARG A 276 -0.81 35.88 18.60
CA ARG A 276 -0.88 37.28 19.04
C ARG A 276 -2.31 37.85 19.04
N GLY A 277 -3.32 37.04 18.69
CA GLY A 277 -4.72 37.48 18.59
C GLY A 277 -5.03 38.31 17.34
N GLU A 278 -4.11 38.35 16.37
CA GLU A 278 -4.31 39.01 15.07
C GLU A 278 -5.15 38.12 14.15
N ARG A 279 -5.76 38.69 13.11
CA ARG A 279 -6.39 37.92 12.02
C ARG A 279 -5.45 37.94 10.81
N PRO A 280 -5.19 36.79 10.17
CA PRO A 280 -4.37 36.77 8.96
C PRO A 280 -5.02 37.63 7.87
N PRO A 281 -4.21 38.32 7.05
CA PRO A 281 -4.72 39.21 6.02
C PRO A 281 -5.54 38.40 5.01
N ARG A 282 -6.87 38.58 5.02
CA ARG A 282 -7.73 38.09 3.94
C ARG A 282 -7.20 38.69 2.63
N GLU A 283 -6.85 37.84 1.67
CA GLU A 283 -6.67 38.26 0.29
C GLU A 283 -7.95 38.99 -0.15
N LYS A 284 -7.90 40.31 -0.12
CA LYS A 284 -8.93 41.13 -0.73
C LYS A 284 -8.84 40.82 -2.22
N SER A 285 -9.78 40.02 -2.72
CA SER A 285 -10.06 39.93 -4.15
C SER A 285 -10.01 41.35 -4.71
N ARG A 286 -8.98 41.64 -5.52
CA ARG A 286 -8.67 42.97 -6.07
C ARG A 286 -9.78 43.51 -6.99
N VAL A 287 -10.85 42.74 -7.17
CA VAL A 287 -12.04 43.11 -7.95
C VAL A 287 -12.87 44.21 -7.29
N LYS A 288 -12.81 44.40 -5.96
CA LYS A 288 -13.70 45.37 -5.27
C LYS A 288 -13.19 46.82 -5.17
N PHE A 289 -11.91 47.10 -5.42
CA PHE A 289 -11.38 48.48 -5.34
C PHE A 289 -11.39 49.25 -6.67
N ALA A 290 -11.43 48.55 -7.81
CA ALA A 290 -11.54 49.22 -9.13
C ALA A 290 -12.91 49.87 -9.35
N VAL A 291 -13.98 49.33 -8.74
CA VAL A 291 -15.36 49.83 -8.89
C VAL A 291 -15.57 51.14 -8.14
N ALA A 292 -14.97 51.32 -6.96
CA ALA A 292 -15.18 52.51 -6.13
C ALA A 292 -14.52 53.78 -6.70
N ALA A 293 -13.38 53.66 -7.38
CA ALA A 293 -12.73 54.81 -8.02
C ALA A 293 -13.49 55.29 -9.27
N PHE A 294 -14.14 54.38 -9.99
CA PHE A 294 -14.99 54.72 -11.15
C PHE A 294 -16.30 55.41 -10.72
N SER A 295 -16.87 55.05 -9.58
CA SER A 295 -18.09 55.68 -9.06
C SER A 295 -17.91 57.15 -8.69
N ILE A 296 -16.74 57.54 -8.17
CA ILE A 296 -16.47 58.93 -7.76
C ILE A 296 -16.25 59.84 -8.97
N LEU A 297 -15.59 59.34 -10.03
CA LEU A 297 -15.43 60.05 -11.30
C LEU A 297 -16.77 60.19 -12.06
N LEU A 298 -17.65 59.20 -11.95
CA LEU A 298 -18.98 59.24 -12.58
C LEU A 298 -19.92 60.24 -11.89
N ILE A 299 -19.87 60.35 -10.55
CA ILE A 299 -20.68 61.31 -9.79
C ILE A 299 -20.27 62.77 -10.11
N ALA A 300 -18.98 63.03 -10.30
CA ALA A 300 -18.50 64.37 -10.70
C ALA A 300 -18.94 64.74 -12.13
N ALA A 301 -19.03 63.78 -13.05
CA ALA A 301 -19.51 63.99 -14.41
C ALA A 301 -21.03 64.20 -14.48
N ILE A 302 -21.80 63.53 -13.61
CA ILE A 302 -23.26 63.65 -13.54
C ILE A 302 -23.69 65.02 -12.99
N VAL A 303 -22.97 65.59 -12.02
CA VAL A 303 -23.28 66.92 -11.47
C VAL A 303 -23.04 68.06 -12.48
N PHE A 304 -22.17 67.87 -13.47
CA PHE A 304 -21.93 68.88 -14.51
C PHE A 304 -22.96 68.82 -15.66
N SER A 305 -23.62 67.68 -15.87
CA SER A 305 -24.57 67.50 -16.99
C SER A 305 -26.02 67.86 -16.67
N ILE A 306 -26.37 68.12 -15.39
CA ILE A 306 -27.72 68.54 -14.98
C ILE A 306 -27.80 70.07 -14.95
N ARG A 307 -27.52 70.72 -16.09
CA ARG A 307 -27.79 72.13 -16.27
C ARG A 307 -28.26 72.48 -17.68
N SER A 308 -29.14 71.67 -18.26
CA SER A 308 -30.06 72.14 -19.29
C SER A 308 -31.10 71.08 -19.64
N ARG A 309 -32.37 71.46 -19.44
CA ARG A 309 -33.57 70.97 -20.13
C ARG A 309 -34.12 69.60 -19.73
N LEU A 310 -35.27 69.64 -19.08
CA LEU A 310 -36.35 68.64 -19.21
C LEU A 310 -37.71 69.36 -19.19
N PRO A 311 -38.63 69.07 -20.13
CA PRO A 311 -40.06 69.26 -19.96
C PRO A 311 -40.68 68.13 -19.11
N ALA A 312 -41.93 68.32 -18.70
CA ALA A 312 -42.72 67.52 -17.74
C ALA A 312 -42.83 65.99 -18.04
N PRO A 313 -43.09 65.13 -17.02
CA PRO A 313 -43.27 63.70 -17.23
C PRO A 313 -44.68 63.39 -17.72
N ALA A 314 -44.78 62.56 -18.76
CA ALA A 314 -45.99 61.80 -19.05
C ALA A 314 -45.98 60.54 -18.16
N THR A 315 -47.09 60.26 -17.49
CA THR A 315 -47.32 59.03 -16.75
C THR A 315 -47.50 57.88 -17.75
N THR A 316 -46.48 57.04 -17.93
CA THR A 316 -46.55 55.85 -18.78
C THR A 316 -47.10 54.67 -17.98
N ASP A 317 -48.23 54.11 -18.40
CA ASP A 317 -48.78 52.88 -17.84
C ASP A 317 -47.88 51.68 -18.17
N LEU A 318 -47.06 51.25 -17.21
CA LEU A 318 -46.19 50.07 -17.27
C LEU A 318 -46.99 48.78 -17.03
N ASN A 319 -47.83 48.37 -17.97
CA ASN A 319 -48.74 47.23 -17.79
C ASN A 319 -48.52 46.05 -18.75
N LEU A 320 -47.42 46.00 -19.51
CA LEU A 320 -47.14 44.87 -20.42
C LEU A 320 -46.23 43.81 -19.79
N GLN A 321 -46.57 42.56 -20.08
CA GLN A 321 -45.78 41.37 -19.76
C GLN A 321 -45.49 40.58 -21.03
N THR A 322 -44.29 40.02 -21.14
CA THR A 322 -43.93 39.08 -22.21
C THR A 322 -43.05 37.95 -21.68
N ILE A 323 -43.09 36.79 -22.35
CA ILE A 323 -42.28 35.62 -22.02
C ILE A 323 -41.45 35.24 -23.25
N ILE A 324 -40.13 35.31 -23.13
CA ILE A 324 -39.21 34.88 -24.18
C ILE A 324 -38.82 33.42 -23.96
N ARG A 325 -39.18 32.57 -24.91
CA ARG A 325 -38.84 31.15 -24.94
C ARG A 325 -37.76 30.88 -26.00
N THR A 326 -36.76 30.09 -25.66
CA THR A 326 -35.74 29.59 -26.59
C THR A 326 -35.80 28.07 -26.65
N ASP A 327 -35.37 27.52 -27.78
CA ASP A 327 -35.17 26.10 -27.98
C ASP A 327 -33.71 25.85 -28.41
N PRO A 328 -32.89 25.18 -27.58
CA PRO A 328 -33.23 24.61 -26.27
C PRO A 328 -33.47 25.69 -25.19
N PRO A 329 -34.17 25.35 -24.09
CA PRO A 329 -34.37 26.26 -22.96
C PRO A 329 -33.06 26.49 -22.18
N GLY A 330 -33.04 27.54 -21.34
CA GLY A 330 -31.88 27.88 -20.50
C GLY A 330 -30.90 28.89 -21.12
N ALA A 331 -31.12 29.31 -22.36
CA ALA A 331 -30.34 30.37 -23.01
C ALA A 331 -30.43 31.69 -22.23
N LEU A 332 -29.35 32.46 -22.19
CA LEU A 332 -29.36 33.82 -21.68
C LEU A 332 -30.03 34.73 -22.72
N VAL A 333 -31.15 35.34 -22.35
CA VAL A 333 -31.90 36.31 -23.14
C VAL A 333 -31.62 37.70 -22.58
N LEU A 334 -31.10 38.59 -23.42
CA LEU A 334 -31.02 40.02 -23.17
C LEU A 334 -32.16 40.70 -23.93
N LEU A 335 -33.02 41.41 -23.21
CA LEU A 335 -34.05 42.28 -23.78
C LEU A 335 -33.67 43.73 -23.41
N ASP A 336 -33.15 44.47 -24.38
CA ASP A 336 -32.34 45.68 -24.17
C ASP A 336 -31.25 45.42 -23.11
N ASP A 337 -31.29 46.10 -21.96
CA ASP A 337 -30.30 46.00 -20.88
C ASP A 337 -30.63 44.93 -19.82
N HIS A 338 -31.76 44.23 -19.95
CA HIS A 338 -32.21 43.24 -18.97
C HIS A 338 -31.86 41.82 -19.39
N ALA A 339 -31.09 41.12 -18.56
CA ALA A 339 -30.62 39.76 -18.82
C ALA A 339 -31.33 38.73 -17.93
N LYS A 340 -31.98 37.72 -18.53
CA LYS A 340 -32.66 36.60 -17.85
C LYS A 340 -32.45 35.29 -18.60
N LYS A 341 -32.56 34.14 -17.93
CA LYS A 341 -32.50 32.82 -18.58
C LYS A 341 -33.87 32.40 -19.10
N SER A 342 -33.92 31.82 -20.30
CA SER A 342 -35.16 31.34 -20.92
C SER A 342 -35.69 30.06 -20.25
N PRO A 343 -37.02 29.89 -20.04
CA PRO A 343 -38.09 30.85 -20.32
C PRO A 343 -37.99 32.11 -19.45
N ALA A 344 -37.90 33.28 -20.09
CA ALA A 344 -37.58 34.54 -19.44
C ALA A 344 -38.80 35.46 -19.44
N THR A 345 -39.39 35.68 -18.27
CA THR A 345 -40.54 36.59 -18.12
C THR A 345 -40.05 38.00 -17.82
N PHE A 346 -40.50 38.97 -18.62
CA PHE A 346 -40.25 40.40 -18.45
C PHE A 346 -41.59 41.11 -18.19
N ASN A 347 -41.62 41.93 -17.14
CA ASN A 347 -42.81 42.65 -16.67
C ASN A 347 -42.52 44.16 -16.76
N GLU A 348 -43.57 44.98 -16.58
CA GLU A 348 -43.44 46.45 -16.56
C GLU A 348 -42.78 46.99 -17.83
N LEU A 349 -43.23 46.49 -18.99
CA LEU A 349 -42.70 46.93 -20.28
C LEU A 349 -43.56 48.04 -20.88
N GLU A 350 -42.91 49.01 -21.52
CA GLU A 350 -43.56 50.02 -22.36
C GLU A 350 -43.93 49.43 -23.73
N PRO A 351 -45.03 49.87 -24.37
CA PRO A 351 -45.37 49.47 -25.73
C PRO A 351 -44.37 50.07 -26.74
N ARG A 352 -43.33 49.29 -27.08
CA ARG A 352 -42.30 49.65 -28.07
C ARG A 352 -41.58 48.40 -28.58
N LYS A 353 -40.68 48.64 -29.53
CA LYS A 353 -39.75 47.64 -30.04
C LYS A 353 -38.52 47.52 -29.12
N TYR A 354 -38.21 46.30 -28.70
CA TYR A 354 -37.06 45.96 -27.85
C TYR A 354 -36.02 45.19 -28.67
N LYS A 355 -34.72 45.45 -28.45
CA LYS A 355 -33.65 44.61 -29.00
C LYS A 355 -33.58 43.34 -28.18
N LEU A 356 -33.54 42.20 -28.86
CA LEU A 356 -33.43 40.90 -28.24
C LEU A 356 -32.14 40.23 -28.69
N ARG A 357 -31.34 39.76 -27.74
CA ARG A 357 -30.18 38.91 -27.98
C ARG A 357 -30.30 37.63 -27.15
N ALA A 358 -30.37 36.48 -27.80
CA ALA A 358 -30.36 35.18 -27.14
C ALA A 358 -29.01 34.49 -27.36
N MET A 359 -28.40 34.02 -26.27
CA MET A 359 -27.09 33.39 -26.26
C MET A 359 -27.14 32.08 -25.46
N ASN A 360 -26.65 30.99 -26.04
CA ASN A 360 -26.51 29.71 -25.33
C ASN A 360 -25.15 29.09 -25.68
N PRO A 361 -24.34 28.63 -24.71
CA PRO A 361 -23.08 27.96 -25.00
C PRO A 361 -23.26 26.81 -26.02
N GLY A 362 -22.44 26.81 -27.07
CA GLY A 362 -22.53 25.84 -28.16
C GLY A 362 -23.60 26.13 -29.23
N TYR A 363 -24.22 27.31 -29.18
CA TYR A 363 -25.20 27.76 -30.17
C TYR A 363 -24.83 29.15 -30.71
N ASP A 364 -25.22 29.40 -31.97
CA ASP A 364 -25.06 30.70 -32.59
C ASP A 364 -26.04 31.71 -31.95
N PRO A 365 -25.57 32.92 -31.61
CA PRO A 365 -26.42 33.91 -30.98
C PRO A 365 -27.48 34.41 -31.97
N ILE A 366 -28.70 34.62 -31.48
CA ILE A 366 -29.76 35.28 -32.24
C ILE A 366 -29.83 36.73 -31.79
N GLU A 367 -29.72 37.66 -32.74
CA GLU A 367 -29.95 39.08 -32.54
C GLU A 367 -31.13 39.52 -33.40
N THR A 368 -32.19 39.99 -32.75
CA THR A 368 -33.45 40.38 -33.39
C THR A 368 -34.13 41.47 -32.57
N SER A 369 -35.39 41.74 -32.87
CA SER A 369 -36.21 42.69 -32.13
C SER A 369 -37.59 42.12 -31.87
N VAL A 370 -38.12 42.35 -30.67
CA VAL A 370 -39.49 42.00 -30.29
C VAL A 370 -40.31 43.28 -30.25
N ASP A 371 -41.41 43.32 -31.00
CA ASP A 371 -42.33 44.45 -31.00
C ASP A 371 -43.49 44.17 -30.04
N LEU A 372 -43.59 44.95 -28.96
CA LEU A 372 -44.66 44.85 -27.98
C LEU A 372 -45.66 45.97 -28.25
N GLY A 373 -46.74 45.65 -28.98
CA GLY A 373 -47.83 46.58 -29.24
C GLY A 373 -48.66 46.91 -27.99
N SER A 374 -49.62 47.84 -28.11
CA SER A 374 -50.47 48.32 -26.99
C SER A 374 -51.48 47.31 -26.43
N GLY A 375 -51.36 46.02 -26.76
CA GLY A 375 -52.23 44.94 -26.29
C GLY A 375 -51.68 44.28 -25.02
N LYS A 376 -52.54 43.95 -24.06
CA LYS A 376 -52.18 43.51 -22.68
C LYS A 376 -51.30 42.26 -22.55
N SER A 377 -51.02 41.51 -23.61
CA SER A 377 -50.01 40.44 -23.62
C SER A 377 -49.64 40.08 -25.06
N VAL A 378 -48.35 40.07 -25.39
CA VAL A 378 -47.81 39.58 -26.66
C VAL A 378 -46.88 38.42 -26.33
N GLU A 379 -47.16 37.24 -26.89
CA GLU A 379 -46.29 36.07 -26.81
C GLU A 379 -45.45 35.96 -28.09
N PRO A 380 -44.14 36.28 -28.05
CA PRO A 380 -43.26 36.13 -29.20
C PRO A 380 -43.06 34.64 -29.53
N PRO A 381 -42.70 34.31 -30.78
CA PRO A 381 -42.40 32.93 -31.15
C PRO A 381 -41.22 32.39 -30.35
N VAL A 382 -41.13 31.06 -30.26
CA VAL A 382 -39.97 30.38 -29.68
C VAL A 382 -38.75 30.64 -30.57
N PHE A 383 -37.66 31.14 -29.99
CA PHE A 383 -36.42 31.38 -30.72
C PHE A 383 -35.58 30.09 -30.76
N HIS A 384 -35.57 29.42 -31.91
CA HIS A 384 -34.80 28.20 -32.13
C HIS A 384 -33.33 28.52 -32.42
N LEU A 385 -32.43 28.13 -31.52
CA LEU A 385 -31.00 28.38 -31.66
C LEU A 385 -30.34 27.30 -32.53
N ALA A 386 -29.54 27.71 -33.52
CA ALA A 386 -28.74 26.79 -34.31
C ALA A 386 -27.45 26.45 -33.56
N ARG A 387 -27.02 25.18 -33.54
CA ARG A 387 -25.72 24.82 -32.95
C ARG A 387 -24.59 25.44 -33.75
N SER A 388 -23.67 26.08 -33.05
CA SER A 388 -22.42 26.53 -33.66
C SER A 388 -21.65 25.34 -34.21
N LYS A 389 -20.78 25.57 -35.19
CA LYS A 389 -19.96 24.52 -35.81
C LYS A 389 -18.47 24.78 -35.64
N GLY A 390 -17.70 23.71 -35.62
CA GLY A 390 -16.24 23.68 -35.70
C GLY A 390 -15.77 22.54 -36.62
N ALA A 391 -14.50 22.18 -36.52
CA ALA A 391 -13.90 21.09 -37.29
C ALA A 391 -13.01 20.19 -36.43
N LEU A 392 -12.72 19.00 -36.93
CA LEU A 392 -11.82 18.03 -36.31
C LEU A 392 -10.82 17.50 -37.35
N ASP A 393 -9.53 17.63 -37.08
CA ASP A 393 -8.47 16.92 -37.79
C ASP A 393 -8.15 15.62 -37.04
N VAL A 394 -8.32 14.48 -37.71
CA VAL A 394 -7.94 13.16 -37.18
C VAL A 394 -6.73 12.66 -37.94
N GLU A 395 -5.67 12.33 -37.23
CA GLU A 395 -4.40 11.81 -37.76
C GLU A 395 -4.08 10.44 -37.17
N SER A 396 -3.27 9.65 -37.87
CA SER A 396 -2.73 8.41 -37.32
C SER A 396 -1.29 8.17 -37.79
N ASP A 397 -0.49 7.55 -36.94
CA ASP A 397 0.85 7.08 -37.25
C ASP A 397 0.95 5.56 -37.00
N PRO A 398 1.07 4.71 -38.03
CA PRO A 398 1.13 5.09 -39.43
C PRO A 398 -0.23 5.60 -39.95
N PRO A 399 -0.27 6.30 -41.10
CA PRO A 399 -1.52 6.65 -41.77
C PRO A 399 -2.39 5.43 -42.10
N GLY A 400 -3.70 5.61 -42.23
CA GLY A 400 -4.64 4.58 -42.67
C GLY A 400 -5.50 3.93 -41.58
N ALA A 401 -5.47 4.45 -40.34
CA ALA A 401 -6.37 3.95 -39.29
C ALA A 401 -7.83 4.34 -39.60
N GLN A 402 -8.74 3.37 -39.54
CA GLN A 402 -10.18 3.64 -39.60
C GLN A 402 -10.59 4.35 -38.32
N PHE A 403 -11.50 5.31 -38.36
CA PHE A 403 -12.03 5.89 -37.13
C PHE A 403 -13.55 6.05 -37.19
N THR A 404 -14.17 6.06 -36.01
CA THR A 404 -15.56 6.44 -35.82
C THR A 404 -15.65 7.56 -34.79
N LEU A 405 -16.42 8.59 -35.10
CA LEU A 405 -16.69 9.75 -34.27
C LEU A 405 -18.17 9.72 -33.89
N ARG A 406 -18.51 9.79 -32.60
CA ARG A 406 -19.89 9.82 -32.12
C ARG A 406 -20.10 10.95 -31.13
N SER A 407 -21.16 11.74 -31.29
CA SER A 407 -21.53 12.75 -30.28
C SER A 407 -22.01 12.09 -28.99
N GLU A 408 -21.87 12.79 -27.87
CA GLU A 408 -22.31 12.31 -26.55
C GLU A 408 -23.82 11.99 -26.49
N ASP A 409 -24.65 12.74 -27.22
CA ASP A 409 -26.09 12.47 -27.36
C ASP A 409 -26.42 11.35 -28.37
N GLY A 410 -25.39 10.76 -28.99
CA GLY A 410 -25.49 9.66 -29.94
C GLY A 410 -26.12 10.02 -31.29
N ARG A 411 -26.54 11.28 -31.51
CA ARG A 411 -27.26 11.72 -32.72
C ARG A 411 -26.36 11.90 -33.93
N ILE A 412 -25.07 12.16 -33.71
CA ILE A 412 -24.09 12.37 -34.76
C ILE A 412 -23.14 11.18 -34.74
N SER A 413 -23.01 10.53 -35.89
CA SER A 413 -22.03 9.48 -36.12
C SER A 413 -21.35 9.74 -37.46
N ARG A 414 -20.02 9.73 -37.49
CA ARG A 414 -19.23 9.78 -38.71
C ARG A 414 -18.15 8.71 -38.65
N ALA A 415 -17.79 8.17 -39.80
CA ALA A 415 -16.69 7.24 -39.94
C ALA A 415 -15.75 7.72 -41.05
N GLY A 416 -14.48 7.33 -40.96
CA GLY A 416 -13.45 7.79 -41.88
C GLY A 416 -12.16 7.01 -41.76
N VAL A 417 -11.13 7.47 -42.48
CA VAL A 417 -9.77 6.90 -42.45
C VAL A 417 -8.79 8.04 -42.27
N ALA A 418 -7.91 7.96 -41.26
CA ALA A 418 -6.93 9.00 -40.97
C ALA A 418 -5.76 8.98 -41.98
N PRO A 419 -5.19 10.14 -42.37
CA PRO A 419 -5.56 11.48 -41.91
C PRO A 419 -6.80 12.03 -42.62
N GLN A 420 -7.74 12.61 -41.86
CA GLN A 420 -8.95 13.23 -42.41
C GLN A 420 -9.41 14.42 -41.59
N LYS A 421 -9.76 15.51 -42.28
CA LYS A 421 -10.45 16.67 -41.72
C LYS A 421 -11.97 16.51 -41.83
N ILE A 422 -12.66 16.70 -40.72
CA ILE A 422 -14.12 16.69 -40.63
C ILE A 422 -14.58 18.11 -40.34
N ALA A 423 -15.11 18.79 -41.36
CA ALA A 423 -15.70 20.11 -41.21
C ALA A 423 -17.16 20.04 -40.75
N ASP A 424 -17.69 21.19 -40.33
CA ASP A 424 -19.10 21.41 -40.00
C ASP A 424 -19.64 20.49 -38.89
N LEU A 425 -18.82 20.22 -37.88
CA LEU A 425 -19.24 19.48 -36.69
C LEU A 425 -19.92 20.43 -35.69
N PRO A 426 -21.15 20.16 -35.25
CA PRO A 426 -21.77 20.90 -34.17
C PRO A 426 -20.87 20.93 -32.93
N THR A 427 -20.81 22.07 -32.24
CA THR A 427 -20.02 22.17 -31.02
C THR A 427 -20.54 21.22 -29.93
N GLY A 428 -19.61 20.73 -29.11
CA GLY A 428 -19.89 19.75 -28.06
C GLY A 428 -18.86 18.64 -28.00
N LYS A 429 -19.10 17.67 -27.11
CA LYS A 429 -18.19 16.53 -26.88
C LYS A 429 -18.50 15.36 -27.80
N TYR A 430 -17.44 14.72 -28.28
CA TYR A 430 -17.49 13.54 -29.13
C TYR A 430 -16.53 12.48 -28.60
N GLY A 431 -16.97 11.22 -28.66
CA GLY A 431 -16.10 10.06 -28.54
C GLY A 431 -15.52 9.69 -29.90
N LEU A 432 -14.24 9.36 -29.93
CA LEU A 432 -13.48 8.97 -31.11
C LEU A 432 -12.92 7.57 -30.87
N ILE A 433 -13.11 6.67 -31.82
CA ILE A 433 -12.57 5.31 -31.79
C ILE A 433 -11.75 5.12 -33.06
N ALA A 434 -10.44 4.94 -32.95
CA ALA A 434 -9.56 4.64 -34.08
C ALA A 434 -9.18 3.15 -34.08
N LYS A 435 -9.12 2.54 -35.26
CA LYS A 435 -8.86 1.12 -35.48
C LYS A 435 -7.82 0.89 -36.57
N ARG A 436 -6.93 -0.08 -36.34
CA ARG A 436 -5.96 -0.56 -37.33
C ARG A 436 -5.77 -2.06 -37.16
N GLY A 437 -6.28 -2.87 -38.09
CA GLY A 437 -6.37 -4.32 -37.89
C GLY A 437 -7.28 -4.65 -36.71
N ASP A 438 -6.80 -5.47 -35.77
CA ASP A 438 -7.51 -5.83 -34.55
C ASP A 438 -7.40 -4.77 -33.43
N TRP A 439 -6.66 -3.68 -33.65
CA TRP A 439 -6.38 -2.69 -32.62
C TRP A 439 -7.46 -1.63 -32.56
N GLU A 440 -7.79 -1.17 -31.36
CA GLU A 440 -8.78 -0.13 -31.12
C GLU A 440 -8.29 0.84 -30.06
N MET A 441 -8.23 2.13 -30.37
CA MET A 441 -7.93 3.22 -29.44
C MET A 441 -9.15 4.11 -29.27
N ARG A 442 -9.41 4.56 -28.05
CA ARG A 442 -10.55 5.42 -27.72
C ARG A 442 -10.06 6.73 -27.11
N ASP A 443 -10.65 7.83 -27.54
CA ASP A 443 -10.35 9.17 -27.02
C ASP A 443 -11.61 10.06 -27.09
N GLY A 444 -11.59 11.18 -26.37
CA GLY A 444 -12.63 12.20 -26.40
C GLY A 444 -12.12 13.51 -26.99
N VAL A 445 -12.96 14.22 -27.73
CA VAL A 445 -12.66 15.56 -28.24
C VAL A 445 -13.85 16.50 -28.07
N GLU A 446 -13.58 17.75 -27.70
CA GLU A 446 -14.57 18.80 -27.61
C GLU A 446 -14.41 19.77 -28.79
N ILE A 447 -15.46 19.95 -29.56
CA ILE A 447 -15.49 20.85 -30.72
C ILE A 447 -16.00 22.22 -30.27
N GLN A 448 -15.20 23.25 -30.53
CA GLN A 448 -15.52 24.64 -30.22
C GLN A 448 -15.87 25.43 -31.49
N ARG A 449 -16.56 26.56 -31.31
CA ARG A 449 -17.09 27.37 -32.42
C ARG A 449 -15.93 27.95 -33.25
N GLY A 450 -15.93 27.66 -34.54
CA GLY A 450 -14.95 28.19 -35.50
C GLY A 450 -13.54 27.62 -35.37
N GLU A 451 -13.29 26.74 -34.41
CA GLU A 451 -11.97 26.12 -34.20
C GLU A 451 -11.85 24.76 -34.91
N THR A 452 -10.62 24.36 -35.21
CA THR A 452 -10.30 23.00 -35.66
C THR A 452 -9.58 22.28 -34.52
N ALA A 453 -10.26 21.34 -33.86
CA ALA A 453 -9.63 20.45 -32.89
C ALA A 453 -8.73 19.44 -33.63
N ARG A 454 -7.63 18.98 -33.00
CA ARG A 454 -6.74 17.97 -33.60
C ARG A 454 -6.60 16.77 -32.68
N LYS A 455 -6.67 15.56 -33.24
CA LYS A 455 -6.44 14.28 -32.56
C LYS A 455 -5.55 13.39 -33.41
N SER A 456 -4.56 12.76 -32.78
CA SER A 456 -3.61 11.87 -33.45
C SER A 456 -3.51 10.54 -32.70
N PHE A 457 -3.52 9.43 -33.44
CA PHE A 457 -3.43 8.07 -32.92
C PHE A 457 -2.16 7.37 -33.39
N ALA A 458 -1.26 7.05 -32.46
CA ALA A 458 -0.05 6.30 -32.76
C ALA A 458 -0.26 4.79 -32.53
N PHE A 459 -0.19 4.01 -33.61
CA PHE A 459 -0.21 2.55 -33.65
C PHE A 459 1.23 2.01 -33.75
N VAL A 460 2.07 2.36 -32.78
CA VAL A 460 3.46 1.90 -32.69
C VAL A 460 3.56 0.67 -31.79
N ASN A 461 4.42 -0.29 -32.16
CA ASN A 461 4.71 -1.47 -31.36
C ASN A 461 5.99 -1.28 -30.53
N GLY A 462 6.06 -1.95 -29.39
CA GLY A 462 7.27 -2.17 -28.61
C GLY A 462 7.51 -3.68 -28.43
N PRO A 463 8.74 -4.19 -28.63
CA PRO A 463 9.08 -5.56 -28.27
C PRO A 463 8.97 -5.75 -26.76
N VAL A 464 8.25 -6.78 -26.33
CA VAL A 464 8.04 -7.15 -24.94
C VAL A 464 8.66 -8.52 -24.66
N SER A 465 9.57 -8.57 -23.69
CA SER A 465 10.16 -9.80 -23.16
C SER A 465 9.48 -10.20 -21.85
N ILE A 466 8.82 -11.36 -21.84
CA ILE A 466 8.06 -11.88 -20.70
C ILE A 466 8.78 -13.13 -20.18
N SER A 467 9.09 -13.14 -18.89
CA SER A 467 9.75 -14.28 -18.23
C SER A 467 9.03 -14.67 -16.96
N SER A 468 9.29 -15.89 -16.45
CA SER A 468 8.79 -16.30 -15.15
C SER A 468 9.77 -17.18 -14.39
N GLU A 469 9.64 -17.20 -13.07
CA GLU A 469 10.34 -18.09 -12.16
C GLU A 469 9.32 -18.84 -11.28
N PRO A 470 9.17 -20.17 -11.43
CA PRO A 470 9.81 -21.04 -12.42
C PRO A 470 9.41 -20.72 -13.89
N PRO A 471 10.22 -21.10 -14.89
CA PRO A 471 9.90 -20.88 -16.30
C PRO A 471 8.78 -21.81 -16.79
N GLY A 472 8.15 -21.47 -17.92
CA GLY A 472 7.12 -22.29 -18.56
C GLY A 472 5.68 -21.90 -18.25
N ALA A 473 5.44 -20.75 -17.62
CA ALA A 473 4.10 -20.24 -17.34
C ALA A 473 3.37 -19.86 -18.63
N GLN A 474 2.10 -20.25 -18.74
CA GLN A 474 1.23 -19.86 -19.85
C GLN A 474 0.84 -18.38 -19.70
N ILE A 475 1.11 -17.59 -20.75
CA ILE A 475 0.84 -16.17 -20.81
C ILE A 475 -0.43 -15.90 -21.61
N PHE A 476 -1.32 -15.11 -21.01
CA PHE A 476 -2.45 -14.48 -21.65
C PHE A 476 -2.24 -12.97 -21.67
N ILE A 477 -2.57 -12.33 -22.78
CA ILE A 477 -2.47 -10.88 -22.96
C ILE A 477 -3.83 -10.39 -23.42
N ASP A 478 -4.44 -9.51 -22.62
CA ASP A 478 -5.81 -9.02 -22.80
C ASP A 478 -6.82 -10.18 -22.98
N GLY A 479 -6.65 -11.24 -22.18
CA GLY A 479 -7.47 -12.45 -22.21
C GLY A 479 -7.14 -13.45 -23.31
N ILE A 480 -6.23 -13.15 -24.24
CA ILE A 480 -5.88 -14.03 -25.36
C ILE A 480 -4.60 -14.82 -25.03
N PRO A 481 -4.58 -16.16 -25.15
CA PRO A 481 -3.36 -16.95 -24.94
C PRO A 481 -2.32 -16.63 -26.02
N ARG A 482 -1.09 -16.27 -25.60
CA ARG A 482 0.00 -15.87 -26.51
C ARG A 482 1.17 -16.85 -26.57
N GLY A 483 1.40 -17.63 -25.50
CA GLY A 483 2.50 -18.59 -25.45
C GLY A 483 2.92 -18.92 -24.03
N ARG A 484 4.10 -19.52 -23.86
CA ARG A 484 4.69 -19.81 -22.54
C ARG A 484 5.99 -19.04 -22.33
N THR A 485 6.34 -18.73 -21.10
CA THR A 485 7.61 -18.06 -20.76
C THR A 485 8.83 -18.97 -20.97
N PRO A 486 10.00 -18.42 -21.36
CA PRO A 486 10.20 -17.05 -21.80
C PRO A 486 9.54 -16.78 -23.17
N LEU A 487 8.84 -15.65 -23.29
CA LEU A 487 8.09 -15.25 -24.48
C LEU A 487 8.53 -13.85 -24.91
N ARG A 488 8.92 -13.68 -26.17
CA ARG A 488 9.15 -12.38 -26.79
C ARG A 488 8.04 -12.10 -27.80
N ILE A 489 7.35 -10.97 -27.68
CA ILE A 489 6.23 -10.59 -28.54
C ILE A 489 6.19 -9.07 -28.74
N ASP A 490 5.86 -8.61 -29.93
CA ASP A 490 5.62 -7.18 -30.17
C ASP A 490 4.20 -6.82 -29.77
N LEU A 491 4.06 -5.85 -28.87
CA LEU A 491 2.77 -5.35 -28.40
C LEU A 491 2.59 -3.87 -28.76
N PRO A 492 1.34 -3.44 -29.01
CA PRO A 492 1.02 -2.02 -29.17
C PRO A 492 1.46 -1.18 -27.97
N ALA A 493 1.83 0.08 -28.21
CA ALA A 493 2.24 1.00 -27.16
C ALA A 493 1.07 1.55 -26.33
N HIS A 494 0.45 0.68 -25.53
CA HIS A 494 -0.55 1.05 -24.54
C HIS A 494 -0.50 0.08 -23.33
N PRO A 495 -1.26 0.35 -22.26
CA PRO A 495 -1.40 -0.61 -21.16
C PRO A 495 -2.07 -1.91 -21.60
N HIS A 496 -1.42 -3.03 -21.32
CA HIS A 496 -1.93 -4.39 -21.51
C HIS A 496 -2.11 -5.10 -20.17
N GLU A 497 -3.15 -5.94 -20.05
CA GLU A 497 -3.27 -6.88 -18.93
C GLU A 497 -2.57 -8.19 -19.30
N LEU A 498 -1.56 -8.57 -18.52
CA LEU A 498 -0.83 -9.83 -18.66
C LEU A 498 -1.21 -10.74 -17.50
N ILE A 499 -1.62 -11.96 -17.84
CA ILE A 499 -1.92 -13.02 -16.88
C ILE A 499 -0.96 -14.17 -17.13
N ALA A 500 -0.18 -14.55 -16.11
CA ALA A 500 0.67 -15.72 -16.15
C ALA A 500 0.06 -16.84 -15.30
N GLN A 501 -0.06 -18.03 -15.87
CA GLN A 501 -0.60 -19.20 -15.21
C GLN A 501 0.41 -20.34 -15.22
N LEU A 502 0.72 -20.89 -14.05
CA LEU A 502 1.63 -22.02 -13.89
C LEU A 502 0.96 -23.09 -13.01
N ASP A 503 1.08 -24.35 -13.40
CA ASP A 503 0.40 -25.47 -12.76
C ASP A 503 0.75 -25.60 -11.27
N GLY A 504 -0.26 -25.57 -10.38
CA GLY A 504 -0.09 -25.61 -8.93
C GLY A 504 0.04 -24.24 -8.27
N TRP A 505 0.19 -23.15 -9.03
CA TRP A 505 0.18 -21.79 -8.48
C TRP A 505 -1.08 -21.02 -8.89
N PRO A 506 -1.53 -20.04 -8.08
CA PRO A 506 -2.50 -19.05 -8.51
C PRO A 506 -2.03 -18.31 -9.77
N ALA A 507 -2.98 -17.84 -10.58
CA ALA A 507 -2.64 -17.01 -11.74
C ALA A 507 -2.16 -15.63 -11.28
N GLU A 508 -1.00 -15.21 -11.76
CA GLU A 508 -0.40 -13.91 -11.49
C GLU A 508 -0.84 -12.90 -12.53
N ARG A 509 -1.12 -11.67 -12.11
CA ARG A 509 -1.62 -10.59 -12.99
C ARG A 509 -0.72 -9.38 -12.89
N GLN A 510 -0.35 -8.82 -14.04
CA GLN A 510 0.40 -7.57 -14.12
C GLN A 510 -0.15 -6.69 -15.23
N ALA A 511 -0.17 -5.38 -15.00
CA ALA A 511 -0.40 -4.40 -16.05
C ALA A 511 0.95 -3.96 -16.62
N LEU A 512 1.11 -4.00 -17.95
CA LEU A 512 2.31 -3.51 -18.62
C LEU A 512 1.94 -2.36 -19.54
N ALA A 513 2.39 -1.15 -19.22
CA ALA A 513 2.34 -0.01 -20.13
C ALA A 513 3.49 -0.14 -21.13
N VAL A 514 3.18 -0.62 -22.34
CA VAL A 514 4.18 -0.82 -23.38
C VAL A 514 4.55 0.53 -23.98
N GLU A 515 5.84 0.84 -23.99
CA GLU A 515 6.38 1.99 -24.71
C GLU A 515 6.80 1.58 -26.12
N GLY A 516 6.32 2.30 -27.13
CA GLY A 516 6.68 2.06 -28.52
C GLY A 516 8.18 2.30 -28.75
N GLN A 517 8.78 1.51 -29.66
CA GLN A 517 10.18 1.61 -30.06
C GLN A 517 11.23 1.37 -28.95
N HIS A 518 10.82 0.96 -27.74
CA HIS A 518 11.71 0.59 -26.63
C HIS A 518 11.58 -0.91 -26.33
N GLU A 519 12.64 -1.52 -25.78
CA GLU A 519 12.52 -2.87 -25.21
C GLU A 519 11.78 -2.79 -23.87
N ASN A 520 10.66 -3.50 -23.81
CA ASN A 520 9.83 -3.63 -22.63
C ASN A 520 10.07 -5.01 -22.03
N SER A 521 9.99 -5.14 -20.71
CA SER A 521 10.14 -6.43 -20.06
C SER A 521 9.30 -6.56 -18.80
N THR A 522 8.80 -7.77 -18.56
CA THR A 522 8.10 -8.16 -17.33
C THR A 522 8.58 -9.53 -16.86
N HIS A 523 8.51 -9.73 -15.56
CA HIS A 523 8.90 -10.97 -14.90
C HIS A 523 7.83 -11.39 -13.88
N PHE A 524 7.40 -12.65 -13.93
CA PHE A 524 6.44 -13.24 -13.01
C PHE A 524 7.13 -14.19 -12.03
N VAL A 525 6.89 -14.04 -10.73
CA VAL A 525 7.45 -14.92 -9.70
C VAL A 525 6.33 -15.74 -9.06
N PHE A 526 6.41 -17.05 -9.20
CA PHE A 526 5.48 -18.00 -8.60
C PHE A 526 6.07 -18.54 -7.31
N ALA A 527 5.67 -17.94 -6.18
CA ALA A 527 6.28 -18.24 -4.90
C ALA A 527 5.91 -19.63 -4.37
N ASN A 528 6.91 -20.35 -3.86
CA ASN A 528 6.74 -21.64 -3.19
C ASN A 528 6.21 -21.46 -1.76
N GLY A 529 5.66 -22.54 -1.20
CA GLY A 529 5.38 -22.64 0.23
C GLY A 529 6.52 -23.33 0.98
N SER A 530 6.30 -23.59 2.26
CA SER A 530 7.16 -24.43 3.08
C SER A 530 6.32 -25.38 3.91
N VAL A 531 6.94 -26.46 4.39
CA VAL A 531 6.29 -27.45 5.26
C VAL A 531 7.11 -27.59 6.52
N LYS A 532 6.46 -27.62 7.69
CA LYS A 532 7.07 -28.02 8.95
C LYS A 532 6.43 -29.30 9.44
N ILE A 533 7.22 -30.35 9.55
CA ILE A 533 6.78 -31.70 9.93
C ILE A 533 7.22 -31.98 11.36
N THR A 534 6.29 -32.36 12.23
CA THR A 534 6.57 -32.77 13.61
C THR A 534 6.01 -34.15 13.90
N SER A 535 6.62 -34.87 14.85
CA SER A 535 6.08 -36.14 15.32
C SER A 535 6.05 -36.23 16.85
N ALA A 536 5.17 -37.09 17.36
CA ALA A 536 5.10 -37.46 18.77
C ALA A 536 5.19 -38.99 18.92
N PRO A 537 6.30 -39.54 19.46
CA PRO A 537 7.51 -38.82 19.91
C PRO A 537 8.30 -38.21 18.73
N GLY A 538 9.17 -37.24 19.03
CA GLY A 538 10.05 -36.58 18.05
C GLY A 538 11.20 -37.46 17.57
N GLY A 539 11.93 -37.04 16.54
CA GLY A 539 13.09 -37.74 15.99
C GLY A 539 12.77 -38.76 14.89
N ALA A 540 11.54 -38.79 14.39
CA ALA A 540 11.14 -39.68 13.30
C ALA A 540 11.82 -39.27 11.99
N THR A 541 12.37 -40.24 11.27
CA THR A 541 12.92 -40.04 9.93
C THR A 541 11.79 -39.74 8.96
N VAL A 542 11.91 -38.66 8.20
CA VAL A 542 10.93 -38.20 7.20
C VAL A 542 11.42 -38.60 5.81
N LEU A 543 10.53 -39.21 5.01
CA LEU A 543 10.80 -39.58 3.63
C LEU A 543 9.77 -38.96 2.67
N ALA A 544 10.22 -38.62 1.46
CA ALA A 544 9.36 -38.32 0.30
C ALA A 544 9.84 -39.14 -0.90
N ASP A 545 8.92 -39.80 -1.59
CA ASP A 545 9.22 -40.66 -2.76
C ASP A 545 10.36 -41.66 -2.50
N GLY A 546 10.40 -42.25 -1.30
CA GLY A 546 11.42 -43.21 -0.88
C GLY A 546 12.79 -42.61 -0.54
N ARG A 547 12.97 -41.27 -0.58
CA ARG A 547 14.22 -40.59 -0.20
C ARG A 547 14.11 -39.97 1.18
N THR A 548 15.12 -40.17 2.02
CA THR A 548 15.21 -39.55 3.34
C THR A 548 15.49 -38.05 3.22
N LEU A 549 14.63 -37.23 3.83
CA LEU A 549 14.75 -35.77 3.86
C LEU A 549 15.37 -35.24 5.16
N GLY A 550 15.21 -35.97 6.28
CA GLY A 550 15.72 -35.55 7.59
C GLY A 550 14.95 -36.20 8.74
N GLN A 551 15.00 -35.61 9.94
CA GLN A 551 14.28 -36.08 11.13
C GLN A 551 13.38 -35.00 11.72
N THR A 552 12.27 -35.39 12.34
CA THR A 552 11.33 -34.45 12.98
C THR A 552 11.92 -33.85 14.28
N PRO A 553 11.67 -32.56 14.56
CA PRO A 553 10.94 -31.60 13.73
C PRO A 553 11.77 -31.16 12.50
N LEU A 554 11.20 -31.28 11.31
CA LEU A 554 11.86 -30.97 10.03
C LEU A 554 11.14 -29.81 9.33
N GLY A 555 11.89 -28.80 8.90
CA GLY A 555 11.40 -27.77 7.97
C GLY A 555 11.88 -28.05 6.56
N ILE A 556 10.96 -28.01 5.58
CA ILE A 556 11.24 -28.15 4.15
C ILE A 556 10.81 -26.85 3.48
N GLU A 557 11.78 -26.14 2.89
CA GLU A 557 11.53 -24.90 2.16
C GLU A 557 11.36 -25.17 0.65
N GLY A 558 10.78 -24.20 -0.07
CA GLY A 558 10.67 -24.27 -1.52
C GLY A 558 9.70 -25.35 -2.02
N VAL A 559 8.70 -25.73 -1.23
CA VAL A 559 7.74 -26.77 -1.59
C VAL A 559 6.70 -26.21 -2.58
N LYS A 560 6.53 -26.89 -3.72
CA LYS A 560 5.52 -26.54 -4.72
C LYS A 560 4.13 -26.51 -4.04
N PRO A 561 3.33 -25.44 -4.21
CA PRO A 561 1.98 -25.41 -3.68
C PRO A 561 1.10 -26.53 -4.26
N GLY A 562 0.22 -27.08 -3.43
CA GLY A 562 -0.56 -28.28 -3.73
C GLY A 562 -0.48 -29.32 -2.62
N ASP A 563 -1.09 -30.48 -2.84
CA ASP A 563 -1.14 -31.55 -1.85
C ASP A 563 0.18 -32.32 -1.80
N VAL A 564 0.69 -32.50 -0.60
CA VAL A 564 1.95 -33.20 -0.32
C VAL A 564 1.72 -34.31 0.70
N THR A 565 2.49 -35.38 0.57
CA THR A 565 2.49 -36.51 1.51
C THR A 565 3.93 -36.87 1.87
N TYR A 566 4.18 -37.14 3.15
CA TYR A 566 5.48 -37.55 3.67
C TYR A 566 5.31 -38.79 4.54
N GLU A 567 6.25 -39.72 4.42
CA GLU A 567 6.32 -40.90 5.28
C GLU A 567 7.20 -40.62 6.50
N LEU A 568 6.80 -41.15 7.66
CA LEU A 568 7.52 -41.04 8.93
C LEU A 568 7.85 -42.44 9.45
N GLN A 569 9.11 -42.64 9.80
CA GLN A 569 9.63 -43.88 10.37
C GLN A 569 10.41 -43.59 11.65
N LEU A 570 10.12 -44.32 12.71
CA LEU A 570 10.84 -44.24 13.98
C LEU A 570 10.97 -45.64 14.58
N ALA A 571 12.17 -45.98 15.06
CA ALA A 571 12.42 -47.27 15.70
C ALA A 571 11.48 -47.48 16.89
N GLY A 572 10.89 -48.67 16.99
CA GLY A 572 9.88 -48.99 18.01
C GLY A 572 8.48 -48.42 17.73
N TYR A 573 8.23 -47.84 16.55
CA TYR A 573 6.94 -47.33 16.12
C TYR A 573 6.55 -47.86 14.72
N LYS A 574 5.25 -47.97 14.45
CA LYS A 574 4.75 -48.31 13.12
C LYS A 574 5.06 -47.18 12.12
N PRO A 575 5.39 -47.48 10.86
CA PRO A 575 5.46 -46.46 9.82
C PRO A 575 4.13 -45.71 9.68
N ALA A 576 4.20 -44.41 9.47
CA ALA A 576 3.02 -43.56 9.28
C ALA A 576 3.21 -42.61 8.09
N SER A 577 2.14 -42.02 7.60
CA SER A 577 2.18 -40.99 6.55
C SER A 577 1.40 -39.78 6.99
N VAL A 578 1.92 -38.58 6.72
CA VAL A 578 1.26 -37.31 6.97
C VAL A 578 1.10 -36.55 5.67
N SER A 579 -0.10 -36.03 5.43
CA SER A 579 -0.45 -35.29 4.23
C SER A 579 -1.06 -33.94 4.56
N GLY A 580 -0.93 -32.98 3.66
CA GLY A 580 -1.64 -31.71 3.75
C GLY A 580 -1.43 -30.85 2.51
N SER A 581 -2.07 -29.69 2.48
CA SER A 581 -2.02 -28.79 1.33
C SER A 581 -1.08 -27.62 1.60
N VAL A 582 -0.15 -27.38 0.68
CA VAL A 582 0.82 -26.28 0.72
C VAL A 582 0.26 -25.10 -0.05
N LYS A 583 0.22 -23.94 0.61
CA LYS A 583 -0.16 -22.67 -0.02
C LYS A 583 1.09 -21.84 -0.36
N PRO A 584 1.06 -21.03 -1.44
CA PRO A 584 2.16 -20.13 -1.77
C PRO A 584 2.52 -19.23 -0.59
N GLN A 585 3.82 -19.02 -0.34
CA GLN A 585 4.38 -18.15 0.71
C GLN A 585 3.93 -18.47 2.14
N GLN A 586 3.26 -19.61 2.37
CA GLN A 586 2.82 -20.03 3.69
C GLN A 586 3.61 -21.25 4.16
N GLN A 587 3.75 -21.36 5.48
CA GLN A 587 4.26 -22.57 6.11
C GLN A 587 3.09 -23.46 6.53
N THR A 588 2.99 -24.64 5.92
CA THR A 588 2.03 -25.67 6.30
C THR A 588 2.61 -26.53 7.42
N PHE A 589 1.89 -26.67 8.52
CA PHE A 589 2.29 -27.50 9.66
C PHE A 589 1.65 -28.88 9.54
N LEU A 590 2.48 -29.92 9.49
CA LEU A 590 2.08 -31.31 9.46
C LEU A 590 2.55 -31.97 10.75
N ALA A 591 1.63 -32.55 11.52
CA ALA A 591 1.94 -33.20 12.79
C ALA A 591 1.40 -34.62 12.80
N MET A 592 2.20 -35.56 13.29
CA MET A 592 1.81 -36.97 13.38
C MET A 592 2.13 -37.56 14.74
N ARG A 593 1.17 -38.23 15.38
CA ARG A 593 1.43 -39.04 16.57
C ARG A 593 1.68 -40.48 16.13
N LEU A 594 2.85 -41.01 16.45
CA LEU A 594 3.24 -42.35 16.04
C LEU A 594 2.70 -43.39 17.04
N GLU A 595 2.27 -44.52 16.51
CA GLU A 595 1.84 -45.68 17.29
C GLU A 595 3.02 -46.58 17.62
N LYS A 596 3.18 -46.96 18.90
CA LYS A 596 4.22 -47.90 19.33
C LYS A 596 4.04 -49.24 18.62
N SER A 597 5.16 -49.85 18.22
CA SER A 597 5.22 -51.24 17.79
C SER A 597 5.26 -52.11 19.05
N VAL A 598 4.25 -52.96 19.24
CA VAL A 598 4.15 -53.82 20.43
C VAL A 598 4.79 -55.18 20.11
N GLY A 599 6.10 -55.31 20.37
CA GLY A 599 6.83 -56.58 20.43
C GLY A 599 6.59 -57.60 19.29
N PRO A 600 7.07 -58.84 19.46
CA PRO A 600 6.62 -59.95 18.63
C PRO A 600 5.16 -60.31 18.93
N ALA A 601 4.29 -60.22 17.92
CA ALA A 601 2.97 -60.82 17.99
C ALA A 601 3.09 -62.37 18.03
N PRO A 602 2.26 -63.09 18.84
CA PRO A 602 2.27 -64.55 18.86
C PRO A 602 2.18 -65.15 17.45
N GLY A 603 3.12 -66.03 17.11
CA GLY A 603 3.16 -66.71 15.81
C GLY A 603 3.71 -65.90 14.63
N GLN A 604 4.23 -64.68 14.82
CA GLN A 604 4.86 -63.89 13.74
C GLN A 604 6.38 -63.82 13.87
N PRO A 605 7.13 -63.80 12.75
CA PRO A 605 8.56 -63.48 12.78
C PRO A 605 8.81 -62.08 13.34
N PHE A 606 9.94 -61.91 14.01
CA PHE A 606 10.35 -60.66 14.64
C PHE A 606 11.81 -60.38 14.34
N THR A 607 12.18 -59.11 14.22
CA THR A 607 13.58 -58.70 14.06
C THR A 607 13.87 -57.68 15.12
N ASN A 608 14.93 -57.94 15.89
CA ASN A 608 15.27 -57.13 17.04
C ASN A 608 16.15 -55.91 16.67
N SER A 609 16.56 -55.14 17.68
CA SER A 609 17.36 -53.91 17.50
C SER A 609 18.75 -54.13 16.88
N LEU A 610 19.28 -55.36 16.95
CA LEU A 610 20.56 -55.75 16.34
C LEU A 610 20.40 -56.33 14.93
N GLY A 611 19.18 -56.35 14.40
CA GLY A 611 18.88 -56.98 13.11
C GLY A 611 18.92 -58.51 13.16
N MET A 612 18.89 -59.11 14.36
CA MET A 612 18.74 -60.56 14.52
C MET A 612 17.30 -60.94 14.22
N LYS A 613 17.12 -61.96 13.36
CA LYS A 613 15.81 -62.46 12.97
C LYS A 613 15.39 -63.59 13.90
N PHE A 614 14.15 -63.55 14.34
CA PHE A 614 13.52 -64.55 15.19
C PHE A 614 12.27 -65.10 14.48
N VAL A 615 12.09 -66.41 14.57
CA VAL A 615 10.92 -67.11 14.01
C VAL A 615 10.19 -67.86 15.13
N PRO A 616 8.87 -68.02 15.04
CA PRO A 616 8.09 -68.71 16.06
C PRO A 616 8.44 -70.21 16.12
N LEU A 617 8.61 -70.72 17.34
CA LEU A 617 8.79 -72.15 17.65
C LEU A 617 7.97 -72.48 18.90
N GLY A 618 6.72 -72.91 18.72
CA GLY A 618 5.77 -73.07 19.82
C GLY A 618 5.46 -71.72 20.49
N ASP A 619 5.56 -71.67 21.82
CA ASP A 619 5.30 -70.46 22.61
C ASP A 619 6.51 -69.50 22.71
N ILE A 620 7.64 -69.87 22.10
CA ILE A 620 8.86 -69.06 22.08
C ILE A 620 9.20 -68.61 20.67
N GLN A 621 10.08 -67.63 20.55
CA GLN A 621 10.74 -67.31 19.29
C GLN A 621 12.20 -67.71 19.35
N ILE A 622 12.70 -68.33 18.29
CA ILE A 622 14.08 -68.76 18.18
C ILE A 622 14.80 -67.89 17.15
N SER A 623 16.03 -67.49 17.46
CA SER A 623 16.85 -66.79 16.47
C SER A 623 17.14 -67.71 15.29
N VAL A 624 17.07 -67.18 14.08
CA VAL A 624 17.33 -67.92 12.84
C VAL A 624 18.82 -68.28 12.71
N TRP A 625 19.70 -67.57 13.42
CA TRP A 625 21.15 -67.69 13.36
C TRP A 625 21.72 -67.69 14.78
N GLU A 626 22.91 -68.25 14.96
CA GLU A 626 23.72 -68.02 16.15
C GLU A 626 24.03 -66.52 16.31
N THR A 627 24.30 -66.07 17.54
CA THR A 627 24.76 -64.70 17.80
C THR A 627 26.01 -64.41 16.97
N ARG A 628 25.96 -63.39 16.12
CA ARG A 628 27.06 -63.08 15.19
C ARG A 628 28.13 -62.24 15.88
N VAL A 629 29.34 -62.21 15.33
CA VAL A 629 30.45 -61.37 15.82
C VAL A 629 30.02 -59.91 16.01
N GLN A 630 29.33 -59.31 15.03
CA GLN A 630 28.88 -57.91 15.12
C GLN A 630 27.86 -57.66 16.25
N ASP A 631 27.03 -58.65 16.57
CA ASP A 631 26.01 -58.55 17.60
C ASP A 631 26.68 -58.57 18.97
N TYR A 632 27.63 -59.50 19.16
CA TYR A 632 28.38 -59.64 20.40
C TYR A 632 29.37 -58.48 20.63
N GLU A 633 29.99 -57.96 19.58
CA GLU A 633 30.80 -56.74 19.66
C GLU A 633 29.97 -55.52 20.09
N ALA A 634 28.70 -55.42 19.69
CA ALA A 634 27.83 -54.35 20.16
C ALA A 634 27.63 -54.41 21.68
N PHE A 635 27.49 -55.61 22.24
CA PHE A 635 27.46 -55.85 23.68
C PHE A 635 28.78 -55.48 24.38
N CYS A 636 29.91 -55.90 23.82
CA CYS A 636 31.24 -55.55 24.36
C CYS A 636 31.47 -54.03 24.38
N ARG A 637 31.11 -53.33 23.29
CA ARG A 637 31.19 -51.86 23.21
C ARG A 637 30.30 -51.18 24.26
N ALA A 638 29.09 -51.69 24.50
CA ALA A 638 28.15 -51.10 25.45
C ALA A 638 28.52 -51.36 26.92
N THR A 639 29.16 -52.50 27.21
CA THR A 639 29.43 -52.93 28.60
C THR A 639 30.89 -52.80 29.02
N GLY A 640 31.79 -52.46 28.11
CA GLY A 640 33.23 -52.42 28.35
C GLY A 640 33.88 -53.81 28.49
N ARG A 641 33.18 -54.89 28.17
CA ARG A 641 33.73 -56.25 28.17
C ARG A 641 34.64 -56.49 26.98
N HIS A 642 35.60 -57.39 27.13
CA HIS A 642 36.55 -57.75 26.07
C HIS A 642 36.09 -59.02 25.34
N TYR A 643 36.06 -58.97 24.00
CA TYR A 643 35.82 -60.14 23.16
C TYR A 643 37.16 -60.70 22.69
N GLU A 644 37.47 -61.95 23.05
CA GLU A 644 38.70 -62.60 22.59
C GLU A 644 38.58 -63.02 21.12
N PRO A 645 39.53 -62.63 20.25
CA PRO A 645 39.52 -63.05 18.85
C PRO A 645 39.64 -64.58 18.70
N ALA A 646 38.94 -65.11 17.69
CA ALA A 646 39.08 -66.50 17.28
C ALA A 646 40.48 -66.79 16.72
N ASP A 647 40.91 -68.05 16.78
CA ASP A 647 42.19 -68.50 16.20
C ASP A 647 42.10 -68.70 14.66
N PHE A 648 40.99 -68.26 14.07
CA PHE A 648 40.69 -68.36 12.65
C PHE A 648 39.96 -67.09 12.20
N HIS A 649 39.93 -66.85 10.90
CA HIS A 649 39.28 -65.66 10.33
C HIS A 649 37.75 -65.70 10.51
N GLN A 650 37.19 -64.64 11.08
CA GLN A 650 35.74 -64.43 11.19
C GLN A 650 35.33 -63.10 10.54
N THR A 651 34.18 -63.10 9.89
CA THR A 651 33.47 -61.92 9.38
C THR A 651 32.44 -61.43 10.39
N ALA A 652 31.90 -60.23 10.18
CA ALA A 652 30.87 -59.63 11.04
C ALA A 652 29.62 -60.50 11.21
N THR A 653 29.31 -61.36 10.23
CA THR A 653 28.11 -62.22 10.22
C THR A 653 28.38 -63.65 10.68
N ASP A 654 29.63 -64.04 10.92
CA ASP A 654 29.96 -65.37 11.43
C ASP A 654 29.56 -65.51 12.91
N PRO A 655 29.33 -66.73 13.42
CA PRO A 655 29.00 -66.96 14.83
C PRO A 655 30.10 -66.48 15.79
N ALA A 656 29.75 -65.81 16.88
CA ALA A 656 30.71 -65.48 17.93
C ALA A 656 31.19 -66.75 18.66
N VAL A 657 32.50 -66.88 18.85
CA VAL A 657 33.15 -68.06 19.47
C VAL A 657 34.01 -67.63 20.66
N LYS A 658 34.52 -68.59 21.45
CA LYS A 658 35.24 -68.32 22.72
C LYS A 658 34.43 -67.48 23.74
N VAL A 659 33.10 -67.52 23.64
CA VAL A 659 32.20 -66.87 24.59
C VAL A 659 31.95 -67.80 25.77
N SER A 660 32.23 -67.33 26.99
CA SER A 660 31.92 -68.11 28.20
C SER A 660 30.41 -68.19 28.42
N TRP A 661 29.94 -69.23 29.12
CA TRP A 661 28.52 -69.34 29.47
C TRP A 661 28.01 -68.11 30.26
N PHE A 662 28.84 -67.56 31.14
CA PHE A 662 28.52 -66.36 31.91
C PHE A 662 28.37 -65.13 31.02
N ASP A 663 29.24 -64.99 30.02
CA ASP A 663 29.15 -63.90 29.05
C ASP A 663 27.97 -64.05 28.10
N ALA A 664 27.63 -65.26 27.70
CA ALA A 664 26.45 -65.55 26.88
C ALA A 664 25.15 -65.19 27.63
N MET A 665 25.07 -65.50 28.92
CA MET A 665 23.97 -65.04 29.77
C MET A 665 23.95 -63.52 29.95
N ALA A 666 25.11 -62.91 30.15
CA ALA A 666 25.22 -61.46 30.29
C ALA A 666 24.79 -60.74 29.01
N PHE A 667 25.10 -61.31 27.83
CA PHE A 667 24.62 -60.83 26.54
C PHE A 667 23.10 -60.88 26.45
N CYS A 668 22.46 -62.01 26.79
CA CYS A 668 21.00 -62.13 26.80
C CYS A 668 20.34 -61.14 27.77
N LYS A 669 20.91 -60.97 28.96
CA LYS A 669 20.41 -60.02 29.96
C LYS A 669 20.54 -58.58 29.47
N TRP A 670 21.71 -58.20 28.96
CA TRP A 670 21.94 -56.86 28.40
C TRP A 670 21.00 -56.56 27.23
N LEU A 671 20.82 -57.52 26.32
CA LEU A 671 19.92 -57.34 25.17
C LEU A 671 18.46 -57.20 25.63
N THR A 672 18.07 -57.92 26.68
CA THR A 672 16.74 -57.77 27.31
C THR A 672 16.56 -56.40 27.94
N GLU A 673 17.52 -55.95 28.74
CA GLU A 673 17.49 -54.63 29.39
C GLU A 673 17.49 -53.50 28.33
N LYS A 674 18.37 -53.61 27.34
CA LYS A 674 18.43 -52.68 26.20
C LYS A 674 17.10 -52.58 25.47
N GLU A 675 16.46 -53.71 25.17
CA GLU A 675 15.21 -53.70 24.39
C GLU A 675 13.97 -53.38 25.23
N HIS A 676 13.99 -53.59 26.54
CA HIS A 676 13.02 -53.01 27.46
C HIS A 676 13.16 -51.48 27.53
N ASP A 677 14.39 -50.96 27.70
CA ASP A 677 14.66 -49.53 27.73
C ASP A 677 14.24 -48.85 26.41
N GLU A 678 14.46 -49.54 25.28
CA GLU A 678 14.04 -49.11 23.94
C GLU A 678 12.55 -49.40 23.63
N ASN A 679 11.80 -50.02 24.56
CA ASN A 679 10.39 -50.40 24.40
C ASN A 679 10.10 -51.29 23.18
N LEU A 680 11.05 -52.14 22.77
CA LEU A 680 10.92 -53.04 21.62
C LEU A 680 10.29 -54.39 21.97
N ILE A 681 10.35 -54.80 23.23
CA ILE A 681 9.70 -56.00 23.78
C ILE A 681 8.95 -55.62 25.07
N GLU A 682 7.91 -56.39 25.43
CA GLU A 682 7.11 -56.18 26.65
C GLU A 682 7.87 -56.60 27.92
N GLU A 683 7.59 -56.02 29.09
CA GLU A 683 8.26 -56.36 30.37
C GLU A 683 8.28 -57.86 30.72
N ARG A 684 7.31 -58.64 30.20
CA ARG A 684 7.21 -60.09 30.40
C ARG A 684 8.05 -60.91 29.42
N GLN A 685 8.70 -60.27 28.44
CA GLN A 685 9.50 -60.91 27.41
C GLN A 685 10.98 -60.76 27.75
N ALA A 686 11.80 -61.76 27.39
CA ALA A 686 13.23 -61.72 27.64
C ALA A 686 13.98 -62.60 26.65
N TYR A 687 15.22 -62.22 26.35
CA TYR A 687 16.17 -63.07 25.66
C TYR A 687 16.79 -64.06 26.65
N ARG A 688 16.91 -65.32 26.24
CA ARG A 688 17.56 -66.38 27.02
C ARG A 688 18.28 -67.35 26.09
N LEU A 689 19.25 -68.09 26.65
CA LEU A 689 19.88 -69.20 25.95
C LEU A 689 18.86 -70.34 25.73
N PRO A 690 18.99 -71.12 24.64
CA PRO A 690 18.23 -72.34 24.45
C PRO A 690 18.44 -73.28 25.65
N THR A 691 17.35 -73.86 26.16
CA THR A 691 17.35 -74.84 27.26
C THR A 691 17.02 -76.21 26.75
#